data_AF-A0A942TPF8-F1
#
_entry.id   AF-A0A942TPF8-F1
#
_cell.length_a   1.000
_cell.length_b   1.000
_cell.length_c   1.000
_cell.angle_alpha   90.00
_cell.angle_beta   90.00
_cell.angle_gamma   90.00
#
_symmetry.space_group_name_H-M   'P 1'
#
loop_
_entity.id
_entity.type
_entity.pdbx_description
1 polymer ?
#
loop_
_entity_poly.entity_id
_entity_poly.type
_entity_poly.pdbx_seq_one_letter_code
_entity_poly.pdbx_strand_id
1 'polypeptide(L)'
;MYQRLNNFTLRFAEKIGVIYTLSQNAPNHIMKVDEEGLYVETQDSRNKFANGEKGSSYSIVKREWVLGSLDKLVENKVCESHDLHEYGMRHSFLIAFLAALPFVEIDRSLSSPAVRLKKYTTADLDPVNFTSLSSNSADKKLESPFIKLIYDMLKYIDDETEKEKRETLLEVIFLTTVSSTSGTVITESVANRRLSDALKWLQNSKLVDQDINVIVSPERGKSPSSFWWVNQGQSAKAETAGGFLWAPKRAKNGAALAHHTDLVKAKSGDVVFAYSNSAIRYICIVEEEVQSASKPSSLATGQWEEDGNLLKVGYFPLETPIQRNDIPEPWRLQEEGPFDRNGNVKQGYFFQTSNDFALKVLEKFSEMLPGELLGVLPTASESRGEETNLMTFDSDSNLISHIYSYITNKGFYFTKESITNFYLCLKTKPFIILSGISGTGKTKIVQLFAESIGATEDNGQFKLIPVRPDWSDGSDLIGYEDIKGDFKPGPFTKVLVEANLPENQNKPYFILLDEMNLARVEYYFSDLLSVMESREKINDQYISSPVIDREEVGKLMLRNNVYIIGTVNMDETTYPFSPKVLDRANTIEYNEVQLENFSIYENILEVTSVTIANEQLAGKFITLKDAFSEHEQLIREITDWLVRLNQILEKIKLHFGYRVRDEVCFYMIYNEQGQLIPREQAFDLQLHQKILPRISGNDYQTQAILKELFSFCTNHMWDENLAYSLLNESRFPKSAEKIEDMIMKIEKDGFTSFWG
;
A
#
# COMPACT_ATOMS: atom_id res chain seq x y z
N MET A 1 25.07 -13.63 -40.78
CA MET A 1 23.68 -13.15 -40.64
C MET A 1 23.51 -12.86 -39.15
N TYR A 2 22.86 -11.76 -38.75
CA TYR A 2 22.74 -11.29 -37.35
C TYR A 2 23.99 -10.67 -36.67
N GLN A 3 24.65 -9.72 -37.35
CA GLN A 3 25.84 -9.07 -36.80
C GLN A 3 25.54 -8.24 -35.53
N ARG A 4 24.35 -7.65 -35.44
CA ARG A 4 23.93 -6.88 -34.25
C ARG A 4 23.60 -7.78 -33.09
N LEU A 5 22.94 -8.92 -33.33
CA LEU A 5 22.68 -9.92 -32.29
C LEU A 5 23.96 -10.49 -31.67
N ASN A 6 25.00 -10.70 -32.49
CA ASN A 6 26.31 -11.13 -31.99
C ASN A 6 26.93 -10.09 -31.05
N ASN A 7 26.81 -8.81 -31.38
CA ASN A 7 27.27 -7.73 -30.51
C ASN A 7 26.45 -7.64 -29.22
N PHE A 8 25.12 -7.74 -29.31
CA PHE A 8 24.23 -7.79 -28.14
C PHE A 8 24.62 -8.91 -27.19
N THR A 9 24.88 -10.11 -27.72
CA THR A 9 25.20 -11.31 -26.93
C THR A 9 26.47 -11.12 -26.10
N LEU A 10 27.48 -10.46 -26.66
CA LEU A 10 28.73 -10.19 -25.95
C LEU A 10 28.58 -9.08 -24.92
N ARG A 11 27.83 -8.02 -25.23
CA ARG A 11 27.50 -6.95 -24.28
C ARG A 11 26.66 -7.45 -23.11
N PHE A 12 25.73 -8.37 -23.38
CA PHE A 12 24.97 -9.06 -22.36
C PHE A 12 25.90 -9.82 -21.40
N ALA A 13 26.92 -10.51 -21.93
CA ALA A 13 27.91 -11.22 -21.12
C ALA A 13 28.70 -10.28 -20.20
N GLU A 14 29.05 -9.07 -20.67
CA GLU A 14 29.74 -8.05 -19.87
C GLU A 14 28.91 -7.56 -18.69
N LYS A 15 27.59 -7.44 -18.88
CA LYS A 15 26.67 -6.86 -17.88
C LYS A 15 26.09 -7.86 -16.89
N ILE A 16 25.96 -9.14 -17.24
CA ILE A 16 25.25 -10.11 -16.38
C ILE A 16 26.07 -10.60 -15.19
N GLY A 17 27.41 -10.63 -15.29
CA GLY A 17 28.35 -10.94 -14.20
C GLY A 17 28.35 -12.38 -13.68
N VAL A 18 27.21 -13.07 -13.58
CA VAL A 18 27.11 -14.45 -13.08
C VAL A 18 26.05 -15.25 -13.84
N ILE A 19 26.36 -16.51 -14.17
CA ILE A 19 25.45 -17.45 -14.83
C ILE A 19 25.38 -18.76 -14.06
N TYR A 20 24.17 -19.24 -13.82
CA TYR A 20 23.91 -20.47 -13.07
C TYR A 20 23.69 -21.65 -14.01
N THR A 21 24.34 -22.79 -13.74
CA THR A 21 24.13 -24.00 -14.55
C THR A 21 22.71 -24.53 -14.43
N LEU A 22 22.12 -24.99 -15.53
CA LEU A 22 20.73 -25.47 -15.54
C LEU A 22 20.52 -26.75 -14.71
N SER A 23 21.53 -27.60 -14.58
CA SER A 23 21.42 -28.90 -13.90
C SER A 23 21.75 -28.87 -12.42
N GLN A 24 22.74 -28.08 -12.01
CA GLN A 24 23.26 -28.06 -10.63
C GLN A 24 23.04 -26.72 -9.94
N ASN A 25 22.48 -25.72 -10.64
CA ASN A 25 22.35 -24.35 -10.16
C ASN A 25 23.67 -23.78 -9.63
N ALA A 26 24.79 -24.19 -10.23
CA ALA A 26 26.13 -23.82 -9.77
C ALA A 26 26.53 -22.47 -10.41
N PRO A 27 27.07 -21.51 -9.63
CA PRO A 27 27.45 -20.20 -10.15
C PRO A 27 28.71 -20.26 -11.01
N ASN A 28 28.68 -19.53 -12.13
CA ASN A 28 29.81 -19.28 -13.01
C ASN A 28 29.97 -17.76 -13.15
N HIS A 29 31.02 -17.20 -12.57
CA HIS A 29 31.27 -15.76 -12.57
C HIS A 29 32.00 -15.36 -13.86
N ILE A 30 31.47 -14.39 -14.59
CA ILE A 30 32.12 -13.80 -15.75
C ILE A 30 32.97 -12.63 -15.24
N MET A 31 34.27 -12.86 -15.16
CA MET A 31 35.22 -11.90 -14.59
C MET A 31 35.57 -10.77 -15.57
N LYS A 32 35.58 -11.10 -16.87
CA LYS A 32 35.98 -10.22 -17.96
C LYS A 32 35.45 -10.77 -19.28
N VAL A 33 35.19 -9.88 -20.24
CA VAL A 33 34.96 -10.19 -21.65
C VAL A 33 35.95 -9.40 -22.49
N ASP A 34 36.56 -10.03 -23.49
CA ASP A 34 37.42 -9.36 -24.48
C ASP A 34 37.37 -10.04 -25.87
N GLU A 35 38.35 -9.74 -26.72
CA GLU A 35 38.44 -10.33 -28.07
C GLU A 35 38.66 -11.85 -28.06
N GLU A 36 39.29 -12.42 -27.02
CA GLU A 36 39.53 -13.86 -26.91
C GLU A 36 38.28 -14.61 -26.43
N GLY A 37 37.47 -13.98 -25.57
CA GLY A 37 36.20 -14.53 -25.10
C GLY A 37 35.84 -14.13 -23.68
N LEU A 38 35.14 -15.04 -22.98
CA LEU A 38 34.60 -14.83 -21.64
C LEU A 38 35.50 -15.53 -20.61
N TYR A 39 35.94 -14.79 -19.60
CA TYR A 39 36.79 -15.29 -18.53
C TYR A 39 35.92 -15.78 -17.39
N VAL A 40 35.65 -17.09 -17.39
CA VAL A 40 34.66 -17.70 -16.51
C VAL A 40 35.33 -18.38 -15.32
N GLU A 41 35.00 -17.91 -14.12
CA GLU A 41 35.40 -18.50 -12.85
C GLU A 41 34.30 -19.42 -12.31
N THR A 42 34.70 -20.64 -11.94
CA THR A 42 33.84 -21.68 -11.37
C THR A 42 34.40 -22.10 -10.01
N GLN A 43 33.58 -22.73 -9.18
CA GLN A 43 34.08 -23.25 -7.89
C GLN A 43 35.26 -24.21 -8.06
N ASP A 44 35.19 -25.09 -9.06
CA ASP A 44 36.27 -26.02 -9.39
C ASP A 44 37.55 -25.29 -9.84
N SER A 45 37.43 -24.25 -10.68
CA SER A 45 38.61 -23.49 -11.13
C SER A 45 39.22 -22.63 -10.01
N ARG A 46 38.41 -22.08 -9.10
CA ARG A 46 38.89 -21.42 -7.88
C ARG A 46 39.67 -22.38 -6.98
N ASN A 47 39.11 -23.56 -6.73
CA ASN A 47 39.75 -24.57 -5.89
C ASN A 47 41.09 -25.03 -6.49
N LYS A 48 41.12 -25.28 -7.81
CA LYS A 48 42.36 -25.65 -8.52
C LYS A 48 43.42 -24.55 -8.49
N PHE A 49 43.02 -23.28 -8.59
CA PHE A 49 43.93 -22.15 -8.43
C PHE A 49 44.46 -22.03 -7.00
N ALA A 50 43.58 -22.15 -5.99
CA ALA A 50 43.95 -22.12 -4.58
C ALA A 50 44.90 -23.26 -4.19
N ASN A 51 44.77 -24.43 -4.83
CA ASN A 51 45.65 -25.58 -4.65
C ASN A 51 46.94 -25.52 -5.51
N GLY A 52 47.14 -24.48 -6.33
CA GLY A 52 48.29 -24.34 -7.22
C GLY A 52 48.28 -25.26 -8.45
N GLU A 53 47.19 -25.96 -8.71
CA GLU A 53 47.01 -26.86 -9.86
C GLU A 53 46.75 -26.11 -11.17
N LYS A 54 46.39 -24.82 -11.09
CA LYS A 54 46.05 -23.97 -12.23
C LYS A 54 46.69 -22.59 -12.07
N GLY A 55 47.17 -22.03 -13.18
CA GLY A 55 47.81 -20.70 -13.19
C GLY A 55 46.86 -19.51 -13.04
N SER A 56 45.55 -19.71 -13.17
CA SER A 56 44.52 -18.69 -13.00
C SER A 56 43.23 -19.26 -12.38
N SER A 57 42.47 -18.42 -11.68
CA SER A 57 41.19 -18.80 -11.05
C SER A 57 40.05 -19.01 -12.04
N TYR A 58 40.22 -18.55 -13.28
CA TYR A 58 39.22 -18.60 -14.36
C TYR A 58 39.64 -19.51 -15.53
N SER A 59 38.72 -19.77 -16.45
CA SER A 59 39.00 -20.36 -17.76
C SER A 59 38.36 -19.53 -18.86
N ILE A 60 39.02 -19.46 -20.00
CA ILE A 60 38.50 -18.73 -21.16
C ILE A 60 37.50 -19.62 -21.90
N VAL A 61 36.27 -19.12 -22.07
CA VAL A 61 35.28 -19.63 -23.01
C VAL A 61 35.41 -18.78 -24.26
N LYS A 62 35.91 -19.36 -25.34
CA LYS A 62 36.28 -18.59 -26.53
C LYS A 62 35.09 -17.87 -27.15
N ARG A 63 35.35 -16.68 -27.70
CA ARG A 63 34.35 -15.88 -28.43
C ARG A 63 33.66 -16.67 -29.54
N GLU A 64 34.42 -17.45 -30.30
CA GLU A 64 33.92 -18.33 -31.37
C GLU A 64 32.92 -19.38 -30.86
N TRP A 65 33.07 -19.88 -29.63
CA TRP A 65 32.15 -20.87 -29.06
C TRP A 65 30.86 -20.24 -28.56
N VAL A 66 30.93 -19.04 -27.99
CA VAL A 66 29.73 -18.29 -27.57
C VAL A 66 28.89 -17.94 -28.78
N LEU A 67 29.49 -17.35 -29.80
CA LEU A 67 28.77 -16.97 -31.02
C LEU A 67 28.30 -18.21 -31.80
N GLY A 68 29.14 -19.25 -31.93
CA GLY A 68 28.75 -20.50 -32.58
C GLY A 68 27.58 -21.21 -31.87
N SER A 69 27.52 -21.15 -30.53
CA SER A 69 26.38 -21.70 -29.78
C SER A 69 25.07 -20.97 -30.05
N LEU A 70 25.13 -19.64 -30.27
CA LEU A 70 23.98 -18.84 -30.66
C LEU A 70 23.55 -19.13 -32.11
N ASP A 71 24.51 -19.25 -33.03
CA ASP A 71 24.24 -19.60 -34.43
C ASP A 71 23.49 -20.95 -34.51
N LYS A 72 23.92 -21.96 -33.74
CA LYS A 72 23.22 -23.25 -33.64
C LYS A 72 21.79 -23.11 -33.14
N LEU A 73 21.56 -22.29 -32.11
CA LEU A 73 20.21 -22.03 -31.60
C LEU A 73 19.34 -21.33 -32.66
N VAL A 74 19.90 -20.39 -33.41
CA VAL A 74 19.19 -19.65 -34.47
C VAL A 74 18.81 -20.56 -35.64
N GLU A 75 19.73 -21.43 -36.07
CA GLU A 75 19.54 -22.39 -37.16
C GLU A 75 18.53 -23.48 -36.79
N ASN A 76 18.70 -24.10 -35.62
CA ASN A 76 17.91 -25.27 -35.22
C ASN A 76 16.61 -24.91 -34.47
N LYS A 77 16.44 -23.64 -34.05
CA LYS A 77 15.34 -23.12 -33.19
C LYS A 77 15.30 -23.69 -31.76
N VAL A 78 15.87 -24.87 -31.57
CA VAL A 78 16.11 -25.56 -30.29
C VAL A 78 17.58 -25.97 -30.26
N CYS A 79 18.24 -25.84 -29.11
CA CYS A 79 19.62 -26.21 -28.90
C CYS A 79 19.73 -27.01 -27.60
N GLU A 80 20.19 -28.25 -27.70
CA GLU A 80 20.43 -29.12 -26.55
C GLU A 80 21.89 -29.08 -26.10
N SER A 81 22.16 -29.51 -24.86
CA SER A 81 23.53 -29.51 -24.35
C SER A 81 24.47 -30.37 -25.21
N HIS A 82 23.94 -31.44 -25.82
CA HIS A 82 24.70 -32.34 -26.68
C HIS A 82 25.11 -31.70 -28.02
N ASP A 83 24.32 -30.75 -28.53
CA ASP A 83 24.63 -29.99 -29.76
C ASP A 83 25.88 -29.13 -29.59
N LEU A 84 26.22 -28.79 -28.34
CA LEU A 84 27.35 -27.92 -27.98
C LEU A 84 28.61 -28.71 -27.58
N HIS A 85 28.59 -30.05 -27.63
CA HIS A 85 29.74 -30.89 -27.26
C HIS A 85 31.00 -30.62 -28.10
N GLU A 86 30.85 -30.17 -29.35
CA GLU A 86 31.98 -29.81 -30.21
C GLU A 86 32.80 -28.63 -29.66
N TYR A 87 32.21 -27.80 -28.80
CA TYR A 87 32.87 -26.68 -28.12
C TYR A 87 33.56 -27.11 -26.81
N GLY A 88 33.67 -28.42 -26.54
CA GLY A 88 34.41 -29.00 -25.43
C GLY A 88 33.66 -28.98 -24.09
N MET A 89 34.40 -29.13 -22.99
CA MET A 89 33.89 -29.33 -21.61
C MET A 89 33.06 -28.16 -21.03
N ARG A 90 32.81 -27.10 -21.82
CA ARG A 90 32.05 -25.91 -21.42
C ARG A 90 30.65 -25.85 -22.03
N HIS A 91 30.18 -26.93 -22.67
CA HIS A 91 28.81 -27.03 -23.20
C HIS A 91 27.73 -26.72 -22.13
N SER A 92 27.94 -27.13 -20.86
CA SER A 92 27.03 -26.83 -19.75
C SER A 92 26.97 -25.34 -19.40
N PHE A 93 28.08 -24.61 -19.57
CA PHE A 93 28.10 -23.16 -19.41
C PHE A 93 27.43 -22.49 -20.61
N LEU A 94 27.76 -22.91 -21.84
CA LEU A 94 27.19 -22.32 -23.06
C LEU A 94 25.66 -22.45 -23.10
N ILE A 95 25.10 -23.59 -22.70
CA ILE A 95 23.64 -23.74 -22.67
C ILE A 95 22.98 -22.90 -21.57
N ALA A 96 23.63 -22.77 -20.40
CA ALA A 96 23.18 -21.89 -19.35
C ALA A 96 23.28 -20.41 -19.75
N PHE A 97 24.31 -20.06 -20.51
CA PHE A 97 24.51 -18.74 -21.09
C PHE A 97 23.40 -18.41 -22.10
N LEU A 98 23.10 -19.32 -23.02
CA LEU A 98 21.99 -19.16 -23.95
C LEU A 98 20.65 -19.00 -23.21
N ALA A 99 20.41 -19.81 -22.16
CA ALA A 99 19.19 -19.73 -21.36
C ALA A 99 18.99 -18.38 -20.66
N ALA A 100 20.07 -17.64 -20.41
CA ALA A 100 20.02 -16.33 -19.77
C ALA A 100 19.61 -15.20 -20.73
N LEU A 101 19.74 -15.40 -22.05
CA LEU A 101 19.43 -14.38 -23.05
C LEU A 101 17.92 -14.04 -23.05
N PRO A 102 17.52 -12.75 -23.09
CA PRO A 102 16.11 -12.35 -22.94
C PRO A 102 15.14 -12.98 -23.95
N PHE A 103 15.62 -13.31 -25.15
CA PHE A 103 14.84 -13.91 -26.24
C PHE A 103 14.85 -15.44 -26.28
N VAL A 104 15.43 -16.08 -25.26
CA VAL A 104 15.54 -17.54 -25.15
C VAL A 104 14.72 -18.01 -23.94
N GLU A 105 14.16 -19.22 -24.05
CA GLU A 105 13.47 -19.90 -22.97
C GLU A 105 14.01 -21.33 -22.79
N ILE A 106 13.91 -21.87 -21.57
CA ILE A 106 14.32 -23.24 -21.26
C ILE A 106 13.23 -24.19 -21.77
N ASP A 107 13.61 -25.15 -22.61
CA ASP A 107 12.70 -26.20 -23.07
C ASP A 107 12.64 -27.34 -22.04
N ARG A 108 11.54 -27.37 -21.28
CA ARG A 108 11.30 -28.38 -20.23
C ARG A 108 10.67 -29.67 -20.76
N SER A 109 10.40 -29.77 -22.06
CA SER A 109 9.79 -30.96 -22.66
C SER A 109 10.78 -32.09 -22.92
N LEU A 110 12.09 -31.78 -22.85
CA LEU A 110 13.19 -32.72 -23.08
C LEU A 110 13.85 -33.15 -21.76
N SER A 111 14.40 -34.36 -21.74
CA SER A 111 15.08 -34.93 -20.56
C SER A 111 16.48 -34.38 -20.32
N SER A 112 17.07 -33.74 -21.32
CA SER A 112 18.37 -33.06 -21.31
C SER A 112 18.18 -31.55 -21.15
N PRO A 113 19.16 -30.80 -20.58
CA PRO A 113 19.12 -29.35 -20.61
C PRO A 113 19.04 -28.86 -22.07
N ALA A 114 17.96 -28.15 -22.39
CA ALA A 114 17.65 -27.66 -23.72
C ALA A 114 17.09 -26.24 -23.65
N VAL A 115 17.39 -25.45 -24.67
CA VAL A 115 16.92 -24.07 -24.81
C VAL A 115 16.33 -23.85 -26.20
N ARG A 116 15.39 -22.93 -26.32
CA ARG A 116 14.73 -22.60 -27.58
C ARG A 116 14.47 -21.10 -27.69
N LEU A 117 14.33 -20.61 -28.91
CA LEU A 117 13.91 -19.22 -29.13
C LEU A 117 12.46 -19.05 -28.67
N LYS A 118 12.18 -17.95 -27.94
CA LYS A 118 10.81 -17.55 -27.64
C LYS A 118 10.04 -17.35 -28.94
N LYS A 119 8.77 -17.76 -28.95
CA LYS A 119 7.92 -17.70 -30.14
C LYS A 119 6.73 -16.78 -29.90
N TYR A 120 6.60 -15.76 -30.75
CA TYR A 120 5.48 -14.82 -30.77
C TYR A 120 4.74 -14.91 -32.10
N THR A 121 3.47 -14.56 -32.08
CA THR A 121 2.61 -14.39 -33.25
C THR A 121 2.26 -12.92 -33.44
N THR A 122 1.84 -12.51 -34.64
CA THR A 122 1.40 -11.13 -34.87
C THR A 122 0.22 -10.66 -34.00
N ALA A 123 -0.47 -11.57 -33.31
CA ALA A 123 -1.48 -11.27 -32.30
C ALA A 123 -0.87 -10.88 -30.93
N ASP A 124 0.26 -11.49 -30.57
CA ASP A 124 1.02 -11.15 -29.36
C ASP A 124 1.67 -9.76 -29.44
N LEU A 125 1.70 -9.18 -30.66
CA LEU A 125 2.26 -7.86 -30.98
C LEU A 125 1.16 -6.78 -31.17
N ASP A 126 -0.12 -7.06 -30.92
CA ASP A 126 -1.22 -6.15 -31.28
C ASP A 126 -1.51 -5.06 -30.22
N PRO A 127 -1.56 -3.76 -30.59
CA PRO A 127 -1.66 -2.67 -29.62
C PRO A 127 -2.99 -2.52 -28.90
N VAL A 128 -4.05 -3.19 -29.37
CA VAL A 128 -5.34 -3.24 -28.67
C VAL A 128 -5.20 -4.00 -27.34
N ASN A 129 -4.34 -5.02 -27.27
CA ASN A 129 -3.98 -5.72 -26.03
C ASN A 129 -3.10 -4.86 -25.10
N PHE A 130 -2.51 -3.77 -25.60
CA PHE A 130 -1.74 -2.83 -24.77
C PHE A 130 -2.65 -1.76 -24.13
N THR A 131 -3.86 -1.54 -24.67
CA THR A 131 -4.83 -0.54 -24.17
C THR A 131 -5.77 -1.05 -23.09
N SER A 132 -5.89 -2.37 -22.89
CA SER A 132 -6.67 -2.98 -21.80
C SER A 132 -5.93 -3.01 -20.45
N LEU A 133 -4.70 -2.49 -20.40
CA LEU A 133 -3.85 -2.43 -19.21
C LEU A 133 -3.77 -0.99 -18.69
N SER A 134 -4.84 -0.53 -18.04
CA SER A 134 -4.85 0.73 -17.29
C SER A 134 -4.83 0.45 -15.77
N SER A 135 -3.67 0.53 -15.13
CA SER A 135 -3.46 1.09 -13.77
C SER A 135 -2.06 0.80 -13.17
N ASN A 136 -1.33 1.89 -12.90
CA ASN A 136 -0.43 2.20 -11.77
C ASN A 136 0.38 1.10 -11.01
N SER A 137 1.08 0.20 -11.71
CA SER A 137 2.40 -0.26 -11.25
C SER A 137 3.31 -0.55 -12.45
N ALA A 138 4.62 -0.30 -12.34
CA ALA A 138 5.58 -0.62 -13.41
C ALA A 138 5.56 -2.14 -13.71
N ASP A 139 5.33 -2.95 -12.68
CA ASP A 139 5.13 -4.40 -12.76
C ASP A 139 3.91 -4.85 -13.58
N LYS A 140 2.73 -4.23 -13.41
CA LYS A 140 1.52 -4.55 -14.22
C LYS A 140 1.63 -4.09 -15.67
N LYS A 141 2.49 -3.11 -15.94
CA LYS A 141 2.70 -2.57 -17.30
C LYS A 141 3.44 -3.59 -18.18
N LEU A 142 4.34 -4.42 -17.66
CA LEU A 142 5.13 -5.41 -18.43
C LEU A 142 4.44 -6.77 -18.67
N GLU A 143 3.12 -6.87 -18.50
CA GLU A 143 2.37 -8.14 -18.65
C GLU A 143 2.39 -8.71 -20.09
N SER A 144 2.60 -7.88 -21.12
CA SER A 144 2.82 -8.38 -22.47
C SER A 144 4.22 -9.03 -22.58
N PRO A 145 4.32 -10.34 -22.89
CA PRO A 145 5.61 -11.03 -23.03
C PRO A 145 6.51 -10.40 -24.10
N PHE A 146 5.91 -9.83 -25.15
CA PHE A 146 6.63 -9.14 -26.22
C PHE A 146 7.19 -7.79 -25.76
N ILE A 147 6.39 -6.96 -25.09
CA ILE A 147 6.85 -5.68 -24.53
C ILE A 147 7.97 -5.91 -23.50
N LYS A 148 7.80 -6.94 -22.66
CA LYS A 148 8.82 -7.35 -21.69
C LYS A 148 10.13 -7.75 -22.36
N LEU A 149 10.08 -8.51 -23.45
CA LEU A 149 11.27 -8.83 -24.24
C LEU A 149 12.00 -7.56 -24.73
N ILE A 150 11.27 -6.60 -25.31
CA ILE A 150 11.86 -5.34 -25.80
C ILE A 150 12.48 -4.56 -24.64
N TYR A 151 11.77 -4.43 -23.53
CA TYR A 151 12.25 -3.73 -22.33
C TYR A 151 13.51 -4.39 -21.74
N ASP A 152 13.51 -5.72 -21.59
CA ASP A 152 14.65 -6.45 -21.04
C ASP A 152 15.88 -6.37 -21.95
N MET A 153 15.70 -6.36 -23.27
CA MET A 153 16.81 -6.15 -24.20
C MET A 153 17.43 -4.75 -24.07
N LEU A 154 16.60 -3.70 -23.95
CA LEU A 154 17.08 -2.32 -23.85
C LEU A 154 18.00 -2.07 -22.64
N LYS A 155 17.84 -2.84 -21.55
CA LYS A 155 18.73 -2.77 -20.37
C LYS A 155 20.20 -3.07 -20.70
N TYR A 156 20.46 -3.81 -21.77
CA TYR A 156 21.80 -4.26 -22.12
C TYR A 156 22.45 -3.47 -23.26
N ILE A 157 21.73 -2.52 -23.87
CA ILE A 157 22.18 -1.70 -25.01
C ILE A 157 21.92 -0.20 -24.79
N ASP A 158 22.01 0.26 -23.55
CA ASP A 158 21.82 1.65 -23.11
C ASP A 158 22.85 2.64 -23.69
N ASP A 159 24.04 2.17 -24.04
CA ASP A 159 25.13 2.96 -24.63
C ASP A 159 25.08 3.06 -26.17
N GLU A 160 24.10 2.41 -26.82
CA GLU A 160 23.91 2.46 -28.27
C GLU A 160 23.07 3.67 -28.71
N THR A 161 23.25 4.10 -29.96
CA THR A 161 22.35 5.09 -30.55
C THR A 161 20.94 4.52 -30.75
N GLU A 162 19.91 5.38 -30.78
CA GLU A 162 18.51 4.94 -30.99
C GLU A 162 18.37 4.07 -32.26
N LYS A 163 19.10 4.43 -33.32
CA LYS A 163 19.13 3.68 -34.58
C LYS A 163 19.66 2.26 -34.38
N GLU A 164 20.77 2.11 -33.66
CA GLU A 164 21.40 0.82 -33.40
C GLU A 164 20.55 -0.07 -32.50
N LYS A 165 19.93 0.51 -31.46
CA LYS A 165 18.95 -0.20 -30.62
C LYS A 165 17.82 -0.77 -31.45
N ARG A 166 17.24 0.03 -32.36
CA ARG A 166 16.16 -0.40 -33.24
C ARG A 166 16.61 -1.52 -34.18
N GLU A 167 17.78 -1.42 -34.80
CA GLU A 167 18.34 -2.47 -35.67
C GLU A 167 18.52 -3.79 -34.91
N THR A 168 19.08 -3.74 -33.69
CA THR A 168 19.27 -4.92 -32.82
C THR A 168 17.94 -5.56 -32.42
N LEU A 169 16.94 -4.77 -32.03
CA LEU A 169 15.61 -5.25 -31.67
C LEU A 169 14.88 -5.88 -32.86
N LEU A 170 15.03 -5.32 -34.07
CA LEU A 170 14.43 -5.88 -35.29
C LEU A 170 14.98 -7.28 -35.60
N GLU A 171 16.29 -7.50 -35.48
CA GLU A 171 16.90 -8.83 -35.70
C GLU A 171 16.25 -9.89 -34.79
N VAL A 172 16.03 -9.57 -33.51
CA VAL A 172 15.36 -10.48 -32.56
C VAL A 172 13.88 -10.66 -32.89
N ILE A 173 13.17 -9.60 -33.27
CA ILE A 173 11.76 -9.69 -33.67
C ILE A 173 11.60 -10.64 -34.86
N PHE A 174 12.46 -10.54 -35.88
CA PHE A 174 12.43 -11.46 -37.03
C PHE A 174 12.75 -12.91 -36.65
N LEU A 175 13.59 -13.13 -35.65
CA LEU A 175 13.94 -14.47 -35.18
C LEU A 175 12.83 -15.15 -34.37
N THR A 176 12.05 -14.35 -33.64
CA THR A 176 11.11 -14.83 -32.63
C THR A 176 9.64 -14.73 -33.06
N THR A 177 9.32 -13.97 -34.12
CA THR A 177 7.92 -13.66 -34.49
C THR A 177 7.48 -14.26 -35.82
N VAL A 178 6.28 -14.86 -35.85
CA VAL A 178 5.61 -15.37 -37.05
C VAL A 178 4.22 -14.75 -37.25
N SER A 179 3.71 -14.80 -38.47
CA SER A 179 2.34 -14.39 -38.79
C SER A 179 1.31 -15.29 -38.09
N SER A 180 0.33 -14.70 -37.41
CA SER A 180 -0.76 -15.44 -36.75
C SER A 180 -1.71 -16.13 -37.74
N THR A 181 -1.79 -15.64 -38.99
CA THR A 181 -2.66 -16.19 -40.03
C THR A 181 -1.96 -17.21 -40.93
N SER A 182 -0.67 -17.02 -41.22
CA SER A 182 0.06 -17.88 -42.18
C SER A 182 1.18 -18.71 -41.55
N GLY A 183 1.58 -18.44 -40.31
CA GLY A 183 2.70 -19.10 -39.65
C GLY A 183 4.08 -18.80 -40.27
N THR A 184 4.13 -17.95 -41.30
CA THR A 184 5.36 -17.54 -42.00
C THR A 184 6.08 -16.41 -41.28
N VAL A 185 7.36 -16.21 -41.57
CA VAL A 185 8.14 -15.05 -41.09
C VAL A 185 7.43 -13.75 -41.49
N ILE A 186 7.39 -12.80 -40.56
CA ILE A 186 6.74 -11.50 -40.78
C ILE A 186 7.51 -10.63 -41.77
N THR A 187 6.83 -9.71 -42.44
CA THR A 187 7.48 -8.73 -43.33
C THR A 187 8.20 -7.64 -42.53
N GLU A 188 9.20 -7.01 -43.13
CA GLU A 188 9.94 -5.90 -42.53
C GLU A 188 9.06 -4.70 -42.16
N SER A 189 8.05 -4.40 -43.00
CA SER A 189 7.07 -3.37 -42.71
C SER A 189 6.25 -3.66 -41.44
N VAL A 190 5.91 -4.93 -41.20
CA VAL A 190 5.16 -5.35 -40.01
C VAL A 190 6.06 -5.30 -38.78
N ALA A 191 7.28 -5.83 -38.86
CA ALA A 191 8.25 -5.79 -37.75
C ALA A 191 8.52 -4.34 -37.28
N ASN A 192 8.80 -3.43 -38.22
CA ASN A 192 9.05 -2.02 -37.93
C ASN A 192 7.86 -1.32 -37.27
N ARG A 193 6.65 -1.58 -37.78
CA ARG A 193 5.43 -1.00 -37.20
C ARG A 193 5.25 -1.46 -35.76
N ARG A 194 5.33 -2.77 -35.50
CA ARG A 194 5.11 -3.33 -34.16
C ARG A 194 6.17 -2.89 -33.15
N LEU A 195 7.44 -2.85 -33.58
CA LEU A 195 8.51 -2.29 -32.75
C LEU A 195 8.23 -0.83 -32.40
N SER A 196 7.78 -0.02 -33.36
CA SER A 196 7.44 1.39 -33.12
C SER A 196 6.28 1.54 -32.14
N ASP A 197 5.26 0.69 -32.23
CA ASP A 197 4.12 0.69 -31.29
C ASP A 197 4.58 0.31 -29.87
N ALA A 198 5.42 -0.72 -29.73
CA ALA A 198 5.99 -1.15 -28.46
C ALA A 198 6.85 -0.07 -27.79
N LEU A 199 7.72 0.60 -28.56
CA LEU A 199 8.57 1.67 -28.06
C LEU A 199 7.77 2.90 -27.64
N LYS A 200 6.76 3.30 -28.43
CA LYS A 200 5.84 4.38 -28.05
C LYS A 200 5.10 4.07 -26.76
N TRP A 201 4.65 2.82 -26.61
CA TRP A 201 4.00 2.38 -25.39
C TRP A 201 4.94 2.44 -24.18
N LEU A 202 6.21 2.01 -24.31
CA LEU A 202 7.22 2.09 -23.26
C LEU A 202 7.51 3.55 -22.86
N GLN A 203 7.60 4.45 -23.84
CA GLN A 203 7.79 5.89 -23.63
C GLN A 203 6.59 6.53 -22.91
N ASN A 204 5.37 6.27 -23.38
CA ASN A 204 4.15 6.76 -22.74
C ASN A 204 3.99 6.21 -21.30
N SER A 205 4.51 5.00 -21.07
CA SER A 205 4.52 4.35 -19.75
C SER A 205 5.60 4.89 -18.80
N LYS A 206 6.49 5.78 -19.27
CA LYS A 206 7.66 6.31 -18.57
C LYS A 206 8.69 5.24 -18.15
N LEU A 207 8.72 4.12 -18.86
CA LEU A 207 9.71 3.04 -18.63
C LEU A 207 11.01 3.28 -19.41
N VAL A 208 10.95 4.08 -20.48
CA VAL A 208 12.12 4.50 -21.26
C VAL A 208 12.03 6.00 -21.56
N ASP A 209 13.18 6.65 -21.77
CA ASP A 209 13.26 8.06 -22.12
C ASP A 209 13.03 8.31 -23.63
N GLN A 210 13.25 9.54 -24.07
CA GLN A 210 13.09 9.91 -25.48
C GLN A 210 14.11 9.22 -26.41
N ASP A 211 15.29 8.88 -25.89
CA ASP A 211 16.38 8.18 -26.59
C ASP A 211 16.29 6.65 -26.42
N ILE A 212 15.17 6.16 -25.86
CA ILE A 212 14.89 4.74 -25.63
C ILE A 212 15.93 4.12 -24.69
N ASN A 213 16.42 4.88 -23.71
CA ASN A 213 17.14 4.34 -22.56
C ASN A 213 16.15 3.90 -21.51
N VAL A 214 16.41 2.76 -20.87
CA VAL A 214 15.60 2.30 -19.74
C VAL A 214 15.73 3.31 -18.60
N ILE A 215 14.60 3.90 -18.21
CA ILE A 215 14.51 4.70 -17.00
C ILE A 215 14.45 3.67 -15.87
N VAL A 216 15.52 3.59 -15.08
CA VAL A 216 15.62 2.62 -13.98
C VAL A 216 14.56 2.97 -12.93
N SER A 217 13.46 2.23 -12.92
CA SER A 217 12.69 2.03 -11.70
C SER A 217 13.44 1.01 -10.84
N PRO A 218 13.60 1.25 -9.53
CA PRO A 218 14.32 0.34 -8.64
C PRO A 218 13.48 -0.92 -8.43
N GLU A 219 13.62 -1.90 -9.32
CA GLU A 219 12.98 -3.21 -9.16
C GLU A 219 14.01 -4.32 -9.38
N ARG A 220 14.77 -4.60 -8.31
CA ARG A 220 15.09 -5.95 -7.87
C ARG A 220 15.04 -5.99 -6.36
N GLY A 221 13.98 -6.61 -5.83
CA GLY A 221 13.82 -6.93 -4.42
C GLY A 221 12.71 -6.10 -3.79
N LYS A 222 11.68 -6.79 -3.28
CA LYS A 222 10.73 -6.20 -2.33
C LYS A 222 11.50 -5.38 -1.30
N SER A 223 11.05 -4.16 -0.99
CA SER A 223 11.55 -3.43 0.18
C SER A 223 11.54 -4.38 1.38
N PRO A 224 12.64 -4.49 2.16
CA PRO A 224 12.73 -5.50 3.20
C PRO A 224 11.57 -5.35 4.18
N SER A 225 10.86 -6.45 4.41
CA SER A 225 9.68 -6.44 5.29
C SER A 225 10.05 -6.30 6.77
N SER A 226 11.30 -6.61 7.13
CA SER A 226 11.82 -6.49 8.50
C SER A 226 13.35 -6.45 8.54
N PHE A 227 13.89 -5.87 9.62
CA PHE A 227 15.31 -5.86 9.94
C PHE A 227 15.63 -6.74 11.15
N TRP A 228 16.77 -7.41 11.11
CA TRP A 228 17.20 -8.37 12.11
C TRP A 228 18.65 -8.14 12.53
N TRP A 229 19.01 -8.64 13.70
CA TRP A 229 20.35 -8.60 14.25
C TRP A 229 20.76 -10.01 14.67
N VAL A 230 21.93 -10.46 14.25
CA VAL A 230 22.48 -11.77 14.63
C VAL A 230 23.82 -11.62 15.36
N ASN A 231 23.92 -12.25 16.53
CA ASN A 231 25.16 -12.34 17.30
C ASN A 231 25.92 -13.61 16.92
N GLN A 232 26.92 -13.47 16.06
CA GLN A 232 27.76 -14.56 15.59
C GLN A 232 29.02 -14.66 16.45
N GLY A 233 29.02 -15.62 17.39
CA GLY A 233 30.16 -15.91 18.24
C GLY A 233 31.19 -16.81 17.56
N GLN A 234 31.40 -18.00 18.11
CA GLN A 234 32.37 -18.98 17.58
C GLN A 234 31.98 -19.57 16.21
N SER A 235 30.71 -19.45 15.81
CA SER A 235 30.17 -19.99 14.54
C SER A 235 30.34 -19.06 13.33
N ALA A 236 30.75 -17.79 13.53
CA ALA A 236 30.78 -16.77 12.49
C ALA A 236 31.55 -17.21 11.22
N LYS A 237 32.74 -17.81 11.37
CA LYS A 237 33.55 -18.25 10.23
C LYS A 237 32.87 -19.32 9.37
N ALA A 238 32.16 -20.26 10.01
CA ALA A 238 31.51 -21.37 9.32
C ALA A 238 30.18 -20.93 8.68
N GLU A 239 29.43 -20.06 9.35
CA GLU A 239 28.19 -19.45 8.85
C GLU A 239 28.46 -18.55 7.64
N THR A 240 29.45 -17.66 7.73
CA THR A 240 29.84 -16.79 6.60
C THR A 240 30.38 -17.58 5.41
N ALA A 241 31.20 -18.61 5.63
CA ALA A 241 31.72 -19.44 4.53
C ALA A 241 30.63 -20.31 3.87
N GLY A 242 29.57 -20.64 4.61
CA GLY A 242 28.48 -21.47 4.14
C GLY A 242 27.27 -20.73 3.59
N GLY A 243 27.16 -19.41 3.79
CA GLY A 243 26.01 -18.61 3.34
C GLY A 243 24.72 -18.93 4.11
N PHE A 244 24.82 -19.19 5.42
CA PHE A 244 23.66 -19.53 6.23
C PHE A 244 23.78 -19.03 7.68
N LEU A 245 22.64 -18.85 8.33
CA LEU A 245 22.50 -18.75 9.78
C LEU A 245 21.85 -20.02 10.31
N TRP A 246 22.25 -20.49 11.50
CA TRP A 246 21.74 -21.73 12.07
C TRP A 246 21.50 -21.62 13.58
N ALA A 247 20.33 -22.08 14.03
CA ALA A 247 19.96 -22.10 15.44
C ALA A 247 19.36 -23.46 15.84
N PRO A 248 19.72 -24.03 17.01
CA PRO A 248 19.10 -25.25 17.51
C PRO A 248 17.64 -25.02 17.89
N LYS A 249 16.77 -26.02 17.69
CA LYS A 249 15.34 -25.91 18.05
C LYS A 249 15.09 -25.97 19.56
N ARG A 250 16.00 -26.56 20.34
CA ARG A 250 15.88 -26.74 21.79
C ARG A 250 17.22 -26.51 22.49
N ALA A 251 17.17 -26.06 23.74
CA ALA A 251 18.34 -26.08 24.62
C ALA A 251 18.65 -27.52 25.05
N LYS A 252 19.89 -27.76 25.49
CA LYS A 252 20.36 -29.06 26.03
C LYS A 252 19.51 -29.68 27.14
N ASN A 253 18.73 -28.87 27.86
CA ASN A 253 17.86 -29.29 28.96
C ASN A 253 16.38 -29.43 28.54
N GLY A 254 16.07 -29.33 27.24
CA GLY A 254 14.71 -29.40 26.71
C GLY A 254 13.89 -28.11 26.83
N ALA A 255 14.46 -27.02 27.35
CA ALA A 255 13.78 -25.72 27.42
C ALA A 255 13.74 -25.02 26.04
N ALA A 256 12.67 -24.26 25.80
CA ALA A 256 12.59 -23.39 24.63
C ALA A 256 13.61 -22.26 24.75
N LEU A 257 14.45 -22.10 23.72
CA LEU A 257 15.40 -20.99 23.62
C LEU A 257 14.68 -19.78 23.01
N ALA A 258 14.26 -18.82 23.84
CA ALA A 258 13.82 -17.52 23.35
C ALA A 258 14.96 -16.89 22.51
N HIS A 259 14.61 -16.27 21.37
CA HIS A 259 15.52 -15.70 20.35
C HIS A 259 16.25 -16.68 19.41
N HIS A 260 16.10 -17.99 19.60
CA HIS A 260 16.49 -18.98 18.57
C HIS A 260 15.31 -19.38 17.67
N THR A 261 14.08 -19.28 18.20
CA THR A 261 12.83 -19.49 17.46
C THR A 261 12.45 -18.32 16.54
N ASP A 262 13.01 -17.13 16.76
CA ASP A 262 12.74 -15.95 15.94
C ASP A 262 13.37 -16.03 14.55
N LEU A 263 14.37 -16.91 14.36
CA LEU A 263 14.96 -17.19 13.05
C LEU A 263 13.88 -17.60 12.02
N VAL A 264 12.86 -18.34 12.47
CA VAL A 264 11.72 -18.82 11.62
C VAL A 264 10.85 -17.67 11.12
N LYS A 265 10.92 -16.49 11.74
CA LYS A 265 10.10 -15.32 11.36
C LYS A 265 10.73 -14.51 10.22
N ALA A 266 12.01 -14.73 9.91
CA ALA A 266 12.70 -14.02 8.84
C ALA A 266 12.19 -14.48 7.47
N LYS A 267 11.95 -13.52 6.56
CA LYS A 267 11.44 -13.77 5.20
C LYS A 267 12.49 -13.43 4.16
N SER A 268 12.35 -14.05 2.97
CA SER A 268 13.17 -13.69 1.80
C SER A 268 13.09 -12.18 1.52
N GLY A 269 14.26 -11.55 1.39
CA GLY A 269 14.41 -10.10 1.22
C GLY A 269 14.70 -9.32 2.50
N ASP A 270 14.52 -9.89 3.69
CA ASP A 270 14.85 -9.21 4.95
C ASP A 270 16.35 -8.95 5.09
N VAL A 271 16.70 -7.89 5.84
CA VAL A 271 18.08 -7.46 6.09
C VAL A 271 18.53 -7.90 7.48
N VAL A 272 19.74 -8.46 7.60
CA VAL A 272 20.31 -8.92 8.87
C VAL A 272 21.67 -8.27 9.15
N PHE A 273 21.81 -7.58 10.28
CA PHE A 273 23.08 -7.09 10.80
C PHE A 273 23.86 -8.23 11.48
N ALA A 274 24.99 -8.63 10.90
CA ALA A 274 25.84 -9.70 11.44
C ALA A 274 26.92 -9.14 12.37
N TYR A 275 26.68 -9.29 13.68
CA TYR A 275 27.51 -8.79 14.76
C TYR A 275 28.46 -9.86 15.31
N SER A 276 29.76 -9.59 15.30
CA SER A 276 30.79 -10.46 15.87
C SER A 276 32.03 -9.68 16.29
N ASN A 277 32.70 -10.13 17.35
CA ASN A 277 33.89 -9.47 17.91
C ASN A 277 33.69 -7.96 18.15
N SER A 278 32.59 -7.61 18.81
CA SER A 278 32.21 -6.24 19.17
C SER A 278 31.86 -5.28 18.03
N ALA A 279 31.72 -5.77 16.80
CA ALA A 279 31.40 -4.96 15.62
C ALA A 279 30.41 -5.66 14.68
N ILE A 280 29.65 -4.87 13.91
CA ILE A 280 28.94 -5.35 12.73
C ILE A 280 29.97 -5.51 11.62
N ARG A 281 30.04 -6.71 11.02
CA ARG A 281 31.04 -7.04 9.99
C ARG A 281 30.44 -7.32 8.63
N TYR A 282 29.20 -7.76 8.62
CA TYR A 282 28.47 -8.09 7.41
C TYR A 282 27.06 -7.55 7.52
N ILE A 283 26.52 -7.20 6.36
CA ILE A 283 25.08 -7.09 6.15
C ILE A 283 24.68 -8.34 5.38
N CYS A 284 23.61 -8.99 5.80
CA CYS A 284 23.10 -10.17 5.12
C CYS A 284 21.72 -9.90 4.53
N ILE A 285 21.44 -10.46 3.36
CA ILE A 285 20.10 -10.47 2.77
C ILE A 285 19.57 -11.90 2.82
N VAL A 286 18.37 -12.08 3.36
CA VAL A 286 17.73 -13.39 3.44
C VAL A 286 17.34 -13.85 2.04
N GLU A 287 17.83 -15.01 1.60
CA GLU A 287 17.56 -15.52 0.26
C GLU A 287 16.28 -16.37 0.23
N GLU A 288 16.11 -17.23 1.23
CA GLU A 288 15.07 -18.26 1.28
C GLU A 288 14.48 -18.35 2.69
N GLU A 289 13.25 -18.85 2.80
CA GLU A 289 12.61 -19.11 4.10
C GLU A 289 13.35 -20.19 4.91
N VAL A 290 13.20 -20.15 6.24
CA VAL A 290 13.85 -21.11 7.13
C VAL A 290 13.46 -22.54 6.81
N GLN A 291 14.48 -23.40 6.71
CA GLN A 291 14.31 -24.84 6.60
C GLN A 291 14.74 -25.54 7.89
N SER A 292 14.00 -26.58 8.27
CA SER A 292 14.46 -27.51 9.30
C SER A 292 15.63 -28.32 8.73
N ALA A 293 16.81 -28.19 9.31
CA ALA A 293 18.01 -28.85 8.82
C ALA A 293 18.93 -29.29 9.97
N SER A 294 19.57 -30.44 9.78
CA SER A 294 20.57 -30.94 10.71
C SER A 294 21.75 -29.99 10.82
N LYS A 295 22.43 -29.98 11.97
CA LYS A 295 23.61 -29.16 12.23
C LYS A 295 24.65 -29.34 11.09
N PRO A 296 25.03 -28.26 10.38
CA PRO A 296 26.04 -28.34 9.33
C PRO A 296 27.36 -28.92 9.83
N SER A 297 27.98 -29.81 9.04
CA SER A 297 29.25 -30.47 9.38
C SER A 297 30.41 -29.49 9.58
N SER A 298 30.31 -28.28 9.01
CA SER A 298 31.24 -27.17 9.22
C SER A 298 31.20 -26.54 10.62
N LEU A 299 30.15 -26.79 11.41
CA LEU A 299 29.96 -26.31 12.79
C LEU A 299 30.33 -27.38 13.85
N ALA A 300 31.04 -28.44 13.47
CA ALA A 300 31.25 -29.66 14.26
C ALA A 300 32.11 -29.52 15.53
N THR A 301 32.63 -28.35 15.87
CA THR A 301 33.29 -28.11 17.16
C THR A 301 32.26 -27.85 18.28
N GLY A 302 31.66 -28.93 18.80
CA GLY A 302 31.08 -28.97 20.16
C GLY A 302 29.58 -28.64 20.36
N GLN A 303 29.02 -29.35 21.35
CA GLN A 303 27.91 -29.09 22.30
C GLN A 303 26.53 -28.54 21.84
N TRP A 304 26.13 -28.52 20.57
CA TRP A 304 24.73 -28.19 20.16
C TRP A 304 23.99 -29.44 19.65
N GLU A 305 22.66 -29.51 19.83
CA GLU A 305 21.81 -30.62 19.33
C GLU A 305 21.85 -30.71 17.79
N GLU A 306 21.57 -31.90 17.23
CA GLU A 306 21.68 -32.12 15.78
C GLU A 306 20.51 -31.56 14.97
N ASP A 307 19.34 -31.30 15.56
CA ASP A 307 18.15 -30.77 14.85
C ASP A 307 17.99 -29.25 15.07
N GLY A 308 17.97 -28.49 13.99
CA GLY A 308 17.97 -27.03 14.01
C GLY A 308 17.20 -26.39 12.86
N ASN A 309 17.19 -25.07 12.87
CA ASN A 309 16.65 -24.22 11.82
C ASN A 309 17.80 -23.56 11.07
N LEU A 310 17.80 -23.68 9.74
CA LEU A 310 18.78 -23.08 8.85
C LEU A 310 18.09 -21.99 8.02
N LEU A 311 18.65 -20.79 8.04
CA LEU A 311 18.23 -19.67 7.20
C LEU A 311 19.33 -19.38 6.19
N LYS A 312 19.00 -19.42 4.90
CA LYS A 312 19.97 -19.12 3.84
C LYS A 312 20.09 -17.62 3.64
N VAL A 313 21.31 -17.09 3.69
CA VAL A 313 21.56 -15.64 3.61
C VAL A 313 22.76 -15.34 2.73
N GLY A 314 22.66 -14.30 1.91
CA GLY A 314 23.79 -13.73 1.17
C GLY A 314 24.58 -12.80 2.08
N TYR A 315 25.88 -13.05 2.29
CA TYR A 315 26.77 -12.21 3.10
C TYR A 315 27.42 -11.12 2.26
N PHE A 316 27.31 -9.88 2.70
CA PHE A 316 27.96 -8.72 2.11
C PHE A 316 28.94 -8.12 3.14
N PRO A 317 30.26 -8.24 2.92
CA PRO A 317 31.27 -7.78 3.87
C PRO A 317 31.36 -6.26 3.91
N LEU A 318 31.35 -5.65 5.09
CA LEU A 318 31.62 -4.22 5.24
C LEU A 318 33.10 -3.95 5.01
N GLU A 319 33.43 -2.90 4.24
CA GLU A 319 34.83 -2.50 4.01
C GLU A 319 35.50 -2.11 5.34
N THR A 320 34.74 -1.42 6.20
CA THR A 320 35.14 -1.08 7.58
C THR A 320 34.08 -1.60 8.57
N PRO A 321 34.42 -2.47 9.53
CA PRO A 321 33.48 -2.94 10.53
C PRO A 321 32.96 -1.80 11.43
N ILE A 322 31.65 -1.73 11.62
CA ILE A 322 30.98 -0.74 12.47
C ILE A 322 31.11 -1.19 13.93
N GLN A 323 31.89 -0.49 14.75
CA GLN A 323 32.03 -0.86 16.17
C GLN A 323 30.75 -0.54 16.93
N ARG A 324 30.42 -1.34 17.95
CA ARG A 324 29.27 -1.06 18.84
C ARG A 324 29.30 0.36 19.41
N ASN A 325 30.49 0.84 19.78
CA ASN A 325 30.66 2.16 20.39
C ASN A 325 30.50 3.31 19.37
N ASP A 326 30.58 3.02 18.07
CA ASP A 326 30.33 4.02 17.02
C ASP A 326 28.82 4.24 16.82
N ILE A 327 27.99 3.28 17.24
CA ILE A 327 26.53 3.41 17.28
C ILE A 327 26.15 4.30 18.47
N PRO A 328 25.49 5.46 18.24
CA PRO A 328 25.12 6.40 19.28
C PRO A 328 24.38 5.76 20.46
N GLU A 329 24.79 6.12 21.67
CA GLU A 329 24.21 5.59 22.90
C GLU A 329 22.69 5.78 23.02
N PRO A 330 22.09 6.94 22.67
CA PRO A 330 20.65 7.11 22.71
C PRO A 330 19.89 6.10 21.84
N TRP A 331 20.45 5.73 20.67
CA TRP A 331 19.83 4.77 19.77
C TRP A 331 19.84 3.36 20.37
N ARG A 332 20.96 3.00 21.03
CA ARG A 332 21.09 1.72 21.74
C ARG A 332 20.19 1.62 22.97
N LEU A 333 19.85 2.74 23.61
CA LEU A 333 18.97 2.76 24.79
C LEU A 333 17.47 2.71 24.42
N GLN A 334 17.11 3.22 23.24
CA GLN A 334 15.73 3.21 22.72
C GLN A 334 15.37 1.90 22.01
N GLU A 335 16.37 1.16 21.51
CA GLU A 335 16.16 -0.11 20.81
C GLU A 335 15.98 -1.28 21.80
N GLU A 336 14.82 -1.93 21.75
CA GLU A 336 14.48 -3.03 22.66
C GLU A 336 14.96 -4.41 22.18
N GLY A 337 15.38 -4.56 20.92
CA GLY A 337 15.84 -5.83 20.36
C GLY A 337 17.21 -6.26 20.90
N PRO A 338 18.31 -5.97 20.16
CA PRO A 338 19.65 -6.45 20.50
C PRO A 338 20.29 -5.80 21.73
N PHE A 339 19.75 -4.71 22.29
CA PHE A 339 20.38 -3.96 23.40
C PHE A 339 19.60 -4.04 24.72
N ASP A 340 20.34 -4.12 25.84
CA ASP A 340 19.79 -4.00 27.20
C ASP A 340 19.56 -2.55 27.62
N ARG A 341 19.01 -2.33 28.82
CA ARG A 341 18.73 -0.99 29.38
C ARG A 341 19.97 -0.10 29.56
N ASN A 342 21.17 -0.66 29.41
CA ASN A 342 22.44 0.05 29.49
C ASN A 342 23.12 0.18 28.11
N GLY A 343 22.42 -0.20 27.03
CA GLY A 343 22.93 -0.17 25.67
C GLY A 343 24.00 -1.24 25.36
N ASN A 344 24.10 -2.29 26.18
CA ASN A 344 24.96 -3.45 25.91
C ASN A 344 24.22 -4.50 25.09
N VAL A 345 24.94 -5.23 24.24
CA VAL A 345 24.33 -6.28 23.41
C VAL A 345 23.88 -7.45 24.30
N LYS A 346 22.61 -7.86 24.18
CA LYS A 346 22.01 -8.95 24.96
C LYS A 346 22.65 -10.30 24.62
N GLN A 347 22.62 -11.20 25.60
CA GLN A 347 22.95 -12.61 25.39
C GLN A 347 21.78 -13.31 24.67
N GLY A 348 21.95 -13.60 23.38
CA GLY A 348 21.00 -14.29 22.52
C GLY A 348 21.52 -14.31 21.07
N TYR A 349 20.92 -15.12 20.20
CA TYR A 349 21.44 -15.35 18.85
C TYR A 349 20.81 -14.42 17.81
N PHE A 350 19.48 -14.37 17.71
CA PHE A 350 18.78 -13.66 16.64
C PHE A 350 17.68 -12.74 17.22
N PHE A 351 17.75 -11.45 16.92
CA PHE A 351 16.84 -10.43 17.44
C PHE A 351 16.19 -9.66 16.29
N GLN A 352 14.91 -9.33 16.42
CA GLN A 352 14.30 -8.31 15.58
C GLN A 352 14.81 -6.94 16.02
N THR A 353 15.04 -6.03 15.08
CA THR A 353 15.35 -4.62 15.35
C THR A 353 14.18 -3.75 14.93
N SER A 354 13.99 -2.59 15.56
CA SER A 354 13.06 -1.60 15.01
C SER A 354 13.56 -1.06 13.65
N ASN A 355 12.62 -0.72 12.77
CA ASN A 355 12.93 -0.12 11.47
C ASN A 355 13.72 1.18 11.65
N ASP A 356 13.27 2.04 12.59
CA ASP A 356 13.94 3.32 12.89
C ASP A 356 15.40 3.13 13.29
N PHE A 357 15.71 2.19 14.19
CA PHE A 357 17.10 1.89 14.56
C PHE A 357 17.93 1.40 13.37
N ALA A 358 17.42 0.40 12.63
CA ALA A 358 18.13 -0.20 11.51
C ALA A 358 18.48 0.82 10.43
N LEU A 359 17.52 1.67 10.08
CA LEU A 359 17.68 2.70 9.06
C LEU A 359 18.63 3.81 9.49
N LYS A 360 18.56 4.24 10.76
CA LYS A 360 19.55 5.18 11.35
C LYS A 360 20.98 4.64 11.27
N VAL A 361 21.18 3.34 11.50
CA VAL A 361 22.49 2.68 11.36
C VAL A 361 22.92 2.64 9.90
N LEU A 362 22.07 2.19 8.98
CA LEU A 362 22.38 2.13 7.54
C LEU A 362 22.69 3.51 6.95
N GLU A 363 21.96 4.55 7.35
CA GLU A 363 22.18 5.95 6.95
C GLU A 363 23.56 6.43 7.40
N LYS A 364 23.83 6.33 8.71
CA LYS A 364 25.05 6.85 9.34
C LYS A 364 26.31 6.18 8.81
N PHE A 365 26.23 4.91 8.43
CA PHE A 365 27.36 4.11 7.97
C PHE A 365 27.26 3.73 6.48
N SER A 366 26.50 4.50 5.70
CA SER A 366 26.26 4.26 4.28
C SER A 366 27.56 4.16 3.45
N GLU A 367 28.56 4.99 3.77
CA GLU A 367 29.89 4.95 3.12
C GLU A 367 30.68 3.65 3.39
N MET A 368 30.31 2.88 4.42
CA MET A 368 30.96 1.61 4.77
C MET A 368 30.26 0.39 4.13
N LEU A 369 29.12 0.61 3.46
CA LEU A 369 28.33 -0.43 2.81
C LEU A 369 28.90 -0.78 1.42
N PRO A 370 28.97 -2.06 1.05
CA PRO A 370 29.29 -2.49 -0.31
C PRO A 370 28.40 -1.83 -1.36
N GLY A 371 28.98 -1.41 -2.49
CA GLY A 371 28.21 -0.81 -3.59
C GLY A 371 27.10 -1.70 -4.14
N GLU A 372 27.29 -3.03 -4.06
CA GLU A 372 26.29 -4.05 -4.42
C GLU A 372 25.02 -4.00 -3.55
N LEU A 373 25.11 -3.45 -2.33
CA LEU A 373 24.00 -3.31 -1.40
C LEU A 373 23.26 -1.98 -1.54
N LEU A 374 23.84 -0.95 -2.17
CA LEU A 374 23.21 0.37 -2.31
C LEU A 374 21.95 0.36 -3.19
N GLY A 375 21.78 -0.68 -4.03
CA GLY A 375 20.57 -0.92 -4.82
C GLY A 375 19.60 -1.95 -4.23
N VAL A 376 19.92 -2.54 -3.08
CA VAL A 376 19.14 -3.61 -2.42
C VAL A 376 18.68 -3.21 -1.02
N LEU A 377 19.45 -2.36 -0.35
CA LEU A 377 19.09 -1.82 0.95
C LEU A 377 18.16 -0.61 0.80
N PRO A 378 17.16 -0.48 1.67
CA PRO A 378 16.34 0.71 1.72
C PRO A 378 17.24 1.89 2.05
N THR A 379 17.27 2.87 1.15
CA THR A 379 18.06 4.09 1.36
C THR A 379 17.38 4.93 2.44
N ALA A 380 18.13 5.75 3.18
CA ALA A 380 17.55 6.65 4.19
C ALA A 380 16.55 7.66 3.58
N SER A 381 16.57 7.84 2.25
CA SER A 381 15.54 8.52 1.47
C SER A 381 14.20 7.80 1.38
N GLU A 382 14.13 6.51 1.74
CA GLU A 382 12.89 5.72 1.75
C GLU A 382 12.23 5.64 3.14
N SER A 383 12.88 6.15 4.20
CA SER A 383 12.36 5.97 5.57
C SER A 383 12.55 7.14 6.55
N ARG A 384 13.13 8.27 6.12
CA ARG A 384 13.14 9.53 6.89
C ARG A 384 12.44 10.71 6.23
N GLY A 385 11.96 10.50 5.01
CA GLY A 385 10.57 10.73 4.72
C GLY A 385 10.13 9.45 4.01
N GLU A 386 8.98 8.88 4.29
CA GLU A 386 7.85 9.37 3.52
C GLU A 386 8.02 10.85 3.07
N GLU A 387 8.86 11.10 2.05
CA GLU A 387 8.20 11.58 0.85
C GLU A 387 7.37 10.39 0.41
N THR A 388 6.21 10.22 1.08
CA THR A 388 5.05 9.83 0.34
C THR A 388 5.13 10.72 -0.86
N ASN A 389 5.38 10.13 -2.02
CA ASN A 389 4.84 10.72 -3.23
C ASN A 389 3.37 10.90 -2.90
N LEU A 390 3.04 12.08 -2.34
CA LEU A 390 1.72 12.42 -1.86
C LEU A 390 0.88 12.22 -3.09
N MET A 391 0.07 11.17 -3.06
CA MET A 391 -0.59 10.73 -4.26
C MET A 391 -1.70 11.73 -4.52
N THR A 392 -1.36 12.70 -5.37
CA THR A 392 -2.31 13.67 -5.84
C THR A 392 -3.19 12.99 -6.86
N PHE A 393 -4.43 12.73 -6.46
CA PHE A 393 -5.45 12.31 -7.38
C PHE A 393 -5.90 13.54 -8.18
N ASP A 394 -6.02 13.37 -9.49
CA ASP A 394 -6.52 14.36 -10.44
C ASP A 394 -8.00 14.74 -10.20
N SER A 395 -8.77 13.86 -9.56
CA SER A 395 -10.16 14.13 -9.17
C SER A 395 -10.59 13.39 -7.90
N ASP A 396 -11.59 13.95 -7.20
CA ASP A 396 -12.24 13.31 -6.04
C ASP A 396 -12.82 11.92 -6.41
N SER A 397 -13.33 11.77 -7.64
CA SER A 397 -13.87 10.51 -8.16
C SER A 397 -12.82 9.40 -8.24
N ASN A 398 -11.58 9.75 -8.63
CA ASN A 398 -10.47 8.80 -8.70
C ASN A 398 -9.98 8.41 -7.29
N LEU A 399 -9.92 9.36 -6.36
CA LEU A 399 -9.65 9.07 -4.95
C LEU A 399 -10.70 8.11 -4.36
N ILE A 400 -11.99 8.39 -4.54
CA ILE A 400 -13.07 7.51 -4.07
C ILE A 400 -12.99 6.12 -4.72
N SER A 401 -12.66 6.06 -6.02
CA SER A 401 -12.53 4.79 -6.73
C SER A 401 -11.35 3.96 -6.22
N HIS A 402 -10.24 4.61 -5.85
CA HIS A 402 -9.12 3.97 -5.15
C HIS A 402 -9.56 3.42 -3.80
N ILE A 403 -10.19 4.23 -2.96
CA ILE A 403 -10.68 3.85 -1.62
C ILE A 403 -11.66 2.66 -1.73
N TYR A 404 -12.62 2.73 -2.66
CA TYR A 404 -13.56 1.64 -2.92
C TYR A 404 -12.85 0.34 -3.33
N SER A 405 -11.88 0.44 -4.24
CA SER A 405 -11.12 -0.71 -4.70
C SER A 405 -10.29 -1.30 -3.56
N TYR A 406 -9.66 -0.46 -2.74
CA TYR A 406 -8.88 -0.88 -1.58
C TYR A 406 -9.73 -1.67 -0.57
N ILE A 407 -10.87 -1.11 -0.17
CA ILE A 407 -11.81 -1.73 0.78
C ILE A 407 -12.33 -3.05 0.24
N THR A 408 -12.71 -3.09 -1.04
CA THR A 408 -13.19 -4.32 -1.70
C THR A 408 -12.12 -5.40 -1.70
N ASN A 409 -10.87 -5.08 -2.06
CA ASN A 409 -9.77 -6.05 -2.09
C ASN A 409 -9.36 -6.57 -0.70
N LYS A 410 -9.65 -5.81 0.36
CA LYS A 410 -9.51 -6.27 1.75
C LYS A 410 -10.61 -7.23 2.19
N GLY A 411 -11.56 -7.57 1.32
CA GLY A 411 -12.63 -8.53 1.58
C GLY A 411 -13.88 -7.91 2.21
N PHE A 412 -14.03 -6.58 2.21
CA PHE A 412 -15.17 -5.90 2.80
C PHE A 412 -16.11 -5.35 1.74
N TYR A 413 -17.41 -5.57 1.92
CA TYR A 413 -18.43 -5.03 1.05
C TYR A 413 -18.97 -3.71 1.57
N PHE A 414 -18.78 -2.63 0.80
CA PHE A 414 -19.50 -1.38 0.94
C PHE A 414 -19.85 -0.88 -0.45
N THR A 415 -21.05 -0.34 -0.65
CA THR A 415 -21.41 0.22 -1.96
C THR A 415 -20.54 1.44 -2.27
N LYS A 416 -20.25 1.69 -3.55
CA LYS A 416 -19.51 2.89 -3.97
C LYS A 416 -20.23 4.16 -3.52
N GLU A 417 -21.56 4.16 -3.54
CA GLU A 417 -22.38 5.26 -3.04
C GLU A 417 -22.13 5.53 -1.54
N SER A 418 -22.08 4.50 -0.70
CA SER A 418 -21.82 4.65 0.73
C SER A 418 -20.43 5.25 1.02
N ILE A 419 -19.41 4.87 0.25
CA ILE A 419 -18.06 5.43 0.37
C ILE A 419 -18.04 6.88 -0.13
N THR A 420 -18.71 7.17 -1.24
CA THR A 420 -18.89 8.55 -1.73
C THR A 420 -19.57 9.44 -0.70
N ASN A 421 -20.66 8.96 -0.07
CA ASN A 421 -21.36 9.70 0.96
C ASN A 421 -20.44 9.97 2.17
N PHE A 422 -19.71 8.95 2.63
CA PHE A 422 -18.75 9.10 3.73
C PHE A 422 -17.66 10.14 3.41
N TYR A 423 -17.10 10.10 2.20
CA TYR A 423 -16.14 11.10 1.72
C TYR A 423 -16.72 12.51 1.72
N LEU A 424 -17.90 12.70 1.12
CA LEU A 424 -18.56 14.01 1.05
C LEU A 424 -18.91 14.55 2.45
N CYS A 425 -19.34 13.67 3.36
CA CYS A 425 -19.58 14.04 4.76
C CYS A 425 -18.31 14.57 5.44
N LEU A 426 -17.16 13.88 5.26
CA LEU A 426 -15.88 14.30 5.83
C LEU A 426 -15.45 15.67 5.29
N LYS A 427 -15.61 15.86 3.98
CA LYS A 427 -15.27 17.11 3.28
C LYS A 427 -16.15 18.29 3.70
N THR A 428 -17.44 18.04 3.93
CA THR A 428 -18.38 19.05 4.43
C THR A 428 -18.12 19.40 5.89
N LYS A 429 -17.93 18.38 6.73
CA LYS A 429 -17.74 18.58 8.17
C LYS A 429 -16.99 17.40 8.80
N PRO A 430 -15.86 17.63 9.49
CA PRO A 430 -15.04 16.57 10.04
C PRO A 430 -15.56 16.04 11.39
N PHE A 431 -16.89 15.93 11.52
CA PHE A 431 -17.55 15.21 12.61
C PHE A 431 -18.72 14.38 12.04
N ILE A 432 -18.58 13.06 12.12
CA ILE A 432 -19.53 12.10 11.56
C ILE A 432 -19.97 11.11 12.63
N ILE A 433 -21.24 10.72 12.60
CA ILE A 433 -21.79 9.62 13.39
C ILE A 433 -22.18 8.50 12.44
N LEU A 434 -21.73 7.28 12.73
CA LEU A 434 -22.08 6.06 12.01
C LEU A 434 -23.02 5.24 12.89
N SER A 435 -24.24 5.04 12.41
CA SER A 435 -25.29 4.28 13.10
C SER A 435 -25.65 3.04 12.30
N GLY A 436 -26.26 2.06 12.97
CA GLY A 436 -26.72 0.82 12.34
C GLY A 436 -26.54 -0.38 13.25
N ILE A 437 -26.95 -1.55 12.76
CA ILE A 437 -26.91 -2.81 13.52
C ILE A 437 -25.46 -3.17 13.89
N SER A 438 -25.27 -3.85 15.02
CA SER A 438 -23.95 -4.37 15.38
C SER A 438 -23.45 -5.37 14.32
N GLY A 439 -22.15 -5.34 14.03
CA GLY A 439 -21.53 -6.23 13.04
C GLY A 439 -21.65 -5.80 11.56
N THR A 440 -22.24 -4.64 11.25
CA THR A 440 -22.33 -4.13 9.86
C THR A 440 -21.05 -3.47 9.33
N GLY A 441 -19.95 -3.55 10.09
CA GLY A 441 -18.65 -3.05 9.65
C GLY A 441 -18.41 -1.55 9.84
N LYS A 442 -19.21 -0.85 10.65
CA LYS A 442 -19.07 0.61 10.94
C LYS A 442 -17.66 1.02 11.36
N THR A 443 -17.03 0.26 12.27
CA THR A 443 -15.65 0.50 12.71
C THR A 443 -14.65 0.21 11.58
N LYS A 444 -14.94 -0.81 10.76
CA LYS A 444 -14.07 -1.24 9.67
C LYS A 444 -14.09 -0.29 8.48
N ILE A 445 -15.22 0.31 8.11
CA ILE A 445 -15.23 1.28 7.00
C ILE A 445 -14.35 2.49 7.33
N VAL A 446 -14.37 2.99 8.56
CA VAL A 446 -13.53 4.13 8.96
C VAL A 446 -12.05 3.73 8.96
N GLN A 447 -11.73 2.57 9.55
CA GLN A 447 -10.36 2.05 9.61
C GLN A 447 -9.79 1.85 8.19
N LEU A 448 -10.51 1.16 7.31
CA LEU A 448 -10.05 0.85 5.96
C LEU A 448 -10.03 2.09 5.07
N PHE A 449 -10.96 3.03 5.26
CA PHE A 449 -10.92 4.32 4.58
C PHE A 449 -9.63 5.06 4.94
N ALA A 450 -9.32 5.22 6.22
CA ALA A 450 -8.10 5.87 6.69
C ALA A 450 -6.84 5.12 6.21
N GLU A 451 -6.81 3.80 6.35
CA GLU A 451 -5.68 2.94 5.91
C GLU A 451 -5.43 3.10 4.40
N SER A 452 -6.49 3.14 3.58
CA SER A 452 -6.37 3.27 2.11
C SER A 452 -5.68 4.56 1.66
N ILE A 453 -5.73 5.60 2.48
CA ILE A 453 -5.17 6.94 2.25
C ILE A 453 -3.93 7.23 3.12
N GLY A 454 -3.33 6.18 3.69
CA GLY A 454 -2.06 6.26 4.41
C GLY A 454 -2.18 6.63 5.89
N ALA A 455 -3.40 6.85 6.41
CA ALA A 455 -3.61 7.14 7.82
C ALA A 455 -3.79 5.85 8.62
N THR A 456 -2.79 5.48 9.43
CA THR A 456 -2.75 4.18 10.14
C THR A 456 -2.50 4.35 11.63
N GLU A 457 -2.71 3.29 12.41
CA GLU A 457 -2.33 3.29 13.84
C GLU A 457 -0.80 3.35 14.00
N ASP A 458 -0.06 2.68 13.11
CA ASP A 458 1.39 2.57 13.17
C ASP A 458 2.09 3.92 13.01
N ASN A 459 1.56 4.80 12.16
CA ASN A 459 2.07 6.16 11.98
C ASN A 459 1.35 7.21 12.85
N GLY A 460 0.46 6.79 13.74
CA GLY A 460 -0.26 7.66 14.67
C GLY A 460 -1.35 8.54 14.04
N GLN A 461 -1.64 8.40 12.74
CA GLN A 461 -2.68 9.17 12.04
C GLN A 461 -4.09 8.60 12.21
N PHE A 462 -4.23 7.37 12.68
CA PHE A 462 -5.52 6.79 13.05
C PHE A 462 -5.51 6.38 14.53
N LYS A 463 -6.57 6.73 15.26
CA LYS A 463 -6.75 6.32 16.65
C LYS A 463 -8.16 5.84 16.92
N LEU A 464 -8.30 4.56 17.26
CA LEU A 464 -9.51 4.00 17.84
C LEU A 464 -9.53 4.22 19.36
N ILE A 465 -10.61 4.79 19.86
CA ILE A 465 -10.87 5.09 21.28
C ILE A 465 -12.21 4.45 21.66
N PRO A 466 -12.21 3.33 22.41
CA PRO A 466 -13.44 2.72 22.89
C PRO A 466 -14.04 3.56 24.02
N VAL A 467 -15.29 3.99 23.87
CA VAL A 467 -16.00 4.74 24.91
C VAL A 467 -16.45 3.79 26.01
N ARG A 468 -16.38 4.26 27.26
CA ARG A 468 -16.79 3.49 28.43
C ARG A 468 -18.05 4.07 29.06
N PRO A 469 -18.93 3.24 29.64
CA PRO A 469 -20.21 3.70 30.20
C PRO A 469 -20.05 4.60 31.44
N ASP A 470 -18.89 4.56 32.10
CA ASP A 470 -18.56 5.39 33.27
C ASP A 470 -18.08 6.80 32.93
N TRP A 471 -17.94 7.14 31.64
CA TRP A 471 -17.55 8.48 31.22
C TRP A 471 -18.63 9.51 31.55
N SER A 472 -18.35 10.36 32.53
CA SER A 472 -19.24 11.44 32.98
C SER A 472 -18.81 12.84 32.52
N ASP A 473 -17.55 13.01 32.14
CA ASP A 473 -16.97 14.28 31.70
C ASP A 473 -15.79 14.03 30.73
N GLY A 474 -15.17 15.11 30.24
CA GLY A 474 -14.11 15.04 29.23
C GLY A 474 -12.76 14.48 29.70
N SER A 475 -12.60 14.14 30.99
CA SER A 475 -11.30 13.78 31.58
C SER A 475 -10.66 12.55 30.93
N ASP A 476 -11.43 11.50 30.64
CA ASP A 476 -10.89 10.28 30.02
C ASP A 476 -10.54 10.47 28.54
N LEU A 477 -11.19 11.43 27.87
CA LEU A 477 -10.97 11.70 26.45
C LEU A 477 -9.84 12.72 26.23
N ILE A 478 -9.94 13.87 26.90
CA ILE A 478 -9.06 15.04 26.77
C ILE A 478 -7.89 14.95 27.75
N GLY A 479 -8.12 14.45 28.97
CA GLY A 479 -7.11 14.37 30.02
C GLY A 479 -7.52 15.13 31.27
N TYR A 480 -6.79 14.90 32.35
CA TYR A 480 -7.05 15.49 33.66
C TYR A 480 -5.75 15.90 34.35
N GLU A 481 -5.88 16.76 35.36
CA GLU A 481 -4.78 17.14 36.24
C GLU A 481 -4.75 16.21 37.44
N ASP A 482 -3.62 15.57 37.72
CA ASP A 482 -3.50 14.69 38.87
C ASP A 482 -3.38 15.48 40.19
N ILE A 483 -3.37 14.76 41.31
CA ILE A 483 -3.33 15.37 42.66
C ILE A 483 -2.04 16.19 42.89
N LYS A 484 -0.99 15.96 42.10
CA LYS A 484 0.28 16.70 42.16
C LYS A 484 0.28 17.96 41.29
N GLY A 485 -0.77 18.16 40.48
CA GLY A 485 -0.85 19.24 39.50
C GLY A 485 -0.32 18.86 38.12
N ASP A 486 0.12 17.62 37.90
CA ASP A 486 0.66 17.22 36.59
C ASP A 486 -0.50 16.89 35.63
N PHE A 487 -0.55 17.55 34.48
CA PHE A 487 -1.52 17.20 33.44
C PHE A 487 -1.21 15.83 32.80
N LYS A 488 -2.21 14.95 32.78
CA LYS A 488 -2.17 13.64 32.12
C LYS A 488 -3.01 13.71 30.84
N PRO A 489 -2.37 13.75 29.66
CA PRO A 489 -3.09 13.88 28.40
C PRO A 489 -3.88 12.61 28.08
N GLY A 490 -5.15 12.78 27.74
CA GLY A 490 -6.02 11.73 27.22
C GLY A 490 -5.65 11.28 25.80
N PRO A 491 -6.27 10.20 25.30
CA PRO A 491 -6.00 9.67 23.96
C PRO A 491 -6.27 10.69 22.85
N PHE A 492 -7.30 11.52 22.98
CA PHE A 492 -7.62 12.57 22.01
C PHE A 492 -6.51 13.62 21.93
N THR A 493 -6.02 14.04 23.10
CA THR A 493 -4.97 15.06 23.23
C THR A 493 -3.65 14.61 22.62
N LYS A 494 -3.29 13.33 22.77
CA LYS A 494 -2.08 12.78 22.16
C LYS A 494 -2.11 12.91 20.63
N VAL A 495 -3.26 12.65 20.01
CA VAL A 495 -3.43 12.85 18.56
C VAL A 495 -3.37 14.34 18.20
N LEU A 496 -3.98 15.21 19.02
CA LEU A 496 -3.94 16.65 18.77
C LEU A 496 -2.53 17.24 18.85
N VAL A 497 -1.67 16.74 19.75
CA VAL A 497 -0.27 17.18 19.84
C VAL A 497 0.42 16.98 18.48
N GLU A 498 0.34 15.76 17.93
CA GLU A 498 0.93 15.44 16.62
C GLU A 498 0.29 16.20 15.47
N ALA A 499 -1.04 16.30 15.44
CA ALA A 499 -1.78 16.98 14.37
C ALA A 499 -1.56 18.51 14.34
N ASN A 500 -1.14 19.11 15.46
CA ASN A 500 -0.88 20.54 15.56
C ASN A 500 0.55 20.94 15.16
N LEU A 501 1.48 19.98 15.02
CA LEU A 501 2.85 20.25 14.57
C LEU A 501 2.86 20.83 13.14
N PRO A 502 3.63 21.89 12.84
CA PRO A 502 3.66 22.53 11.53
C PRO A 502 3.87 21.56 10.35
N GLU A 503 4.77 20.59 10.50
CA GLU A 503 5.11 19.56 9.53
C GLU A 503 3.98 18.53 9.28
N ASN A 504 3.00 18.46 10.17
CA ASN A 504 1.91 17.50 10.12
C ASN A 504 0.56 18.11 9.74
N GLN A 505 0.49 19.43 9.54
CA GLN A 505 -0.77 20.13 9.24
C GLN A 505 -1.41 19.69 7.91
N ASN A 506 -0.61 19.13 7.00
CA ASN A 506 -1.10 18.57 5.73
C ASN A 506 -1.30 17.04 5.75
N LYS A 507 -1.26 16.41 6.92
CA LYS A 507 -1.51 14.97 7.06
C LYS A 507 -2.86 14.77 7.73
N PRO A 508 -3.76 13.94 7.18
CA PRO A 508 -5.06 13.71 7.79
C PRO A 508 -4.93 12.82 9.04
N TYR A 509 -5.63 13.19 10.11
CA TYR A 509 -5.72 12.46 11.38
C TYR A 509 -7.16 12.05 11.66
N PHE A 510 -7.38 10.77 11.91
CA PHE A 510 -8.69 10.16 12.16
C PHE A 510 -8.77 9.70 13.61
N ILE A 511 -9.82 10.16 14.31
CA ILE A 511 -10.14 9.75 15.67
C ILE A 511 -11.49 9.06 15.63
N LEU A 512 -11.50 7.76 15.90
CA LEU A 512 -12.70 6.94 15.94
C LEU A 512 -13.12 6.68 17.39
N LEU A 513 -14.27 7.22 17.79
CA LEU A 513 -14.92 6.94 19.06
C LEU A 513 -15.85 5.74 18.89
N ASP A 514 -15.42 4.58 19.37
CA ASP A 514 -16.19 3.34 19.22
C ASP A 514 -17.28 3.25 20.29
N GLU A 515 -18.49 2.91 19.87
CA GLU A 515 -19.70 2.85 20.70
C GLU A 515 -19.95 4.14 21.51
N MET A 516 -19.90 5.27 20.80
CA MET A 516 -19.96 6.62 21.34
C MET A 516 -21.16 6.85 22.26
N ASN A 517 -22.29 6.17 22.02
CA ASN A 517 -23.53 6.30 22.78
C ASN A 517 -23.62 5.43 24.05
N LEU A 518 -22.56 4.71 24.43
CA LEU A 518 -22.50 4.02 25.74
C LEU A 518 -22.52 4.99 26.92
N ALA A 519 -21.98 6.19 26.73
CA ALA A 519 -22.05 7.29 27.67
C ALA A 519 -22.86 8.45 27.07
N ARG A 520 -23.30 9.39 27.92
CA ARG A 520 -23.99 10.59 27.45
C ARG A 520 -22.99 11.48 26.71
N VAL A 521 -23.02 11.41 25.38
CA VAL A 521 -22.09 12.13 24.49
C VAL A 521 -22.01 13.62 24.80
N GLU A 522 -23.13 14.24 25.10
CA GLU A 522 -23.19 15.65 25.46
C GLU A 522 -22.44 16.04 26.74
N TYR A 523 -22.05 15.09 27.59
CA TYR A 523 -21.30 15.36 28.83
C TYR A 523 -19.80 15.25 28.59
N TYR A 524 -19.30 14.09 28.15
CA TYR A 524 -17.86 13.92 27.98
C TYR A 524 -17.31 14.62 26.72
N PHE A 525 -18.18 14.91 25.74
CA PHE A 525 -17.80 15.54 24.47
C PHE A 525 -18.16 17.04 24.44
N SER A 526 -18.64 17.62 25.55
CA SER A 526 -19.16 18.99 25.61
C SER A 526 -18.17 20.04 25.10
N ASP A 527 -16.92 19.95 25.55
CA ASP A 527 -15.87 20.93 25.24
C ASP A 527 -15.54 20.92 23.75
N LEU A 528 -15.48 19.74 23.15
CA LEU A 528 -15.24 19.57 21.72
C LEU A 528 -16.42 20.09 20.89
N LEU A 529 -17.67 19.84 21.32
CA LEU A 529 -18.86 20.39 20.66
C LEU A 529 -18.89 21.93 20.70
N SER A 530 -18.38 22.53 21.77
CA SER A 530 -18.23 23.98 21.91
C SER A 530 -17.13 24.52 21.01
N VAL A 531 -15.95 23.89 21.01
CA VAL A 531 -14.81 24.31 20.19
C VAL A 531 -15.12 24.22 18.69
N MET A 532 -15.87 23.20 18.26
CA MET A 532 -16.33 23.07 16.87
C MET A 532 -17.16 24.28 16.38
N GLU A 533 -17.82 25.02 17.27
CA GLU A 533 -18.60 26.23 16.91
C GLU A 533 -17.74 27.47 16.72
N SER A 534 -16.53 27.46 17.28
CA SER A 534 -15.58 28.58 17.20
C SER A 534 -14.67 28.54 15.98
N ARG A 535 -14.93 27.62 15.04
CA ARG A 535 -14.09 27.44 13.85
C ARG A 535 -14.20 28.65 12.93
N GLU A 536 -13.06 29.22 12.59
CA GLU A 536 -12.93 30.36 11.70
C GLU A 536 -11.73 30.22 10.77
N LYS A 537 -11.77 30.94 9.64
CA LYS A 537 -10.66 31.02 8.70
C LYS A 537 -9.86 32.28 8.98
N ILE A 538 -8.62 32.13 9.43
CA ILE A 538 -7.67 33.25 9.61
C ILE A 538 -6.44 32.98 8.74
N ASN A 539 -6.09 33.93 7.86
CA ASN A 539 -4.91 33.83 6.98
C ASN A 539 -4.85 32.52 6.18
N ASP A 540 -5.98 32.13 5.60
CA ASP A 540 -6.17 30.85 4.89
C ASP A 540 -5.94 29.57 5.70
N GLN A 541 -5.73 29.70 7.01
CA GLN A 541 -5.69 28.58 7.95
C GLN A 541 -6.98 28.50 8.75
N TYR A 542 -7.41 27.27 8.97
CA TYR A 542 -8.55 26.99 9.82
C TYR A 542 -8.07 26.83 11.25
N ILE A 543 -8.64 27.65 12.12
CA ILE A 543 -8.36 27.58 13.55
C ILE A 543 -9.66 27.50 14.32
N SER A 544 -9.58 26.91 15.50
CA SER A 544 -10.63 26.95 16.50
C SER A 544 -10.12 27.65 17.74
N SER A 545 -11.02 27.94 18.68
CA SER A 545 -10.61 28.12 20.08
C SER A 545 -9.80 26.90 20.54
N PRO A 546 -8.80 27.07 21.42
CA PRO A 546 -8.02 25.93 21.91
C PRO A 546 -8.92 24.91 22.62
N VAL A 547 -8.71 23.64 22.33
CA VAL A 547 -9.25 22.51 23.10
C VAL A 547 -8.53 22.42 24.43
N ILE A 548 -7.21 22.63 24.41
CA ILE A 548 -6.35 22.68 25.59
C ILE A 548 -5.41 23.88 25.45
N ASP A 549 -5.23 24.61 26.54
CA ASP A 549 -4.24 25.67 26.68
C ASP A 549 -3.53 25.48 28.02
N ARG A 550 -2.39 24.78 27.98
CA ARG A 550 -1.62 24.35 29.15
C ARG A 550 -0.12 24.47 28.85
N GLU A 551 0.71 24.76 29.85
CA GLU A 551 2.16 24.95 29.62
C GLU A 551 2.83 23.67 29.11
N GLU A 552 2.38 22.50 29.55
CA GLU A 552 3.00 21.20 29.29
C GLU A 552 2.80 20.71 27.85
N VAL A 553 1.66 21.02 27.23
CA VAL A 553 1.29 20.58 25.88
C VAL A 553 1.10 21.75 24.91
N GLY A 554 1.22 22.98 25.40
CA GLY A 554 0.95 24.20 24.66
C GLY A 554 -0.53 24.40 24.34
N LYS A 555 -0.77 25.22 23.32
CA LYS A 555 -2.10 25.60 22.85
C LYS A 555 -2.52 24.68 21.70
N LEU A 556 -3.36 23.70 22.00
CA LEU A 556 -3.85 22.71 21.03
C LEU A 556 -5.22 23.11 20.48
N MET A 557 -5.34 23.15 19.14
CA MET A 557 -6.57 23.53 18.43
C MET A 557 -7.13 22.38 17.60
N LEU A 558 -8.43 22.44 17.28
CA LEU A 558 -9.03 21.57 16.26
C LEU A 558 -8.75 22.12 14.86
N ARG A 559 -7.66 21.63 14.26
CA ARG A 559 -7.27 21.95 12.89
C ARG A 559 -8.10 21.18 11.85
N ASN A 560 -8.02 21.62 10.60
CA ASN A 560 -8.78 21.04 9.48
C ASN A 560 -8.31 19.67 9.01
N ASN A 561 -7.21 19.18 9.56
CA ASN A 561 -6.69 17.84 9.31
C ASN A 561 -7.12 16.83 10.38
N VAL A 562 -7.99 17.21 11.33
CA VAL A 562 -8.51 16.29 12.36
C VAL A 562 -9.97 15.94 12.07
N TYR A 563 -10.21 14.67 11.82
CA TYR A 563 -11.52 14.06 11.54
C TYR A 563 -11.97 13.21 12.71
N ILE A 564 -13.18 13.49 13.21
CA ILE A 564 -13.75 12.77 14.35
C ILE A 564 -14.94 11.97 13.86
N ILE A 565 -14.93 10.67 14.13
CA ILE A 565 -16.00 9.75 13.75
C ILE A 565 -16.46 9.00 15.00
N GLY A 566 -17.76 8.91 15.23
CA GLY A 566 -18.35 8.11 16.30
C GLY A 566 -19.14 6.94 15.73
N THR A 567 -18.95 5.72 16.22
CA THR A 567 -19.84 4.59 15.90
C THR A 567 -20.91 4.45 16.98
N VAL A 568 -22.09 4.00 16.57
CA VAL A 568 -23.30 3.93 17.41
C VAL A 568 -24.00 2.61 17.14
N ASN A 569 -24.33 1.90 18.21
CA ASN A 569 -25.26 0.78 18.13
C ASN A 569 -26.66 1.26 18.50
N MET A 570 -27.65 0.84 17.73
CA MET A 570 -29.05 1.28 17.85
C MET A 570 -29.85 0.49 18.91
N ASP A 571 -29.16 -0.25 19.79
CA ASP A 571 -29.79 -1.14 20.76
C ASP A 571 -30.33 -0.37 21.99
N GLU A 572 -31.37 -0.91 22.64
CA GLU A 572 -32.11 -0.30 23.78
C GLU A 572 -31.22 0.11 24.98
N THR A 573 -29.99 -0.39 25.06
CA THR A 573 -29.07 -0.19 26.19
C THR A 573 -28.21 1.08 26.07
N THR A 574 -28.57 2.03 25.22
CA THR A 574 -27.73 3.19 24.88
C THR A 574 -28.43 4.53 25.09
N TYR A 575 -27.67 5.62 25.23
CA TYR A 575 -28.24 6.95 25.44
C TYR A 575 -28.64 7.61 24.10
N PRO A 576 -29.86 8.18 23.98
CA PRO A 576 -30.25 8.91 22.79
C PRO A 576 -29.42 10.18 22.62
N PHE A 577 -29.17 10.58 21.37
CA PHE A 577 -28.48 11.81 21.07
C PHE A 577 -29.37 13.03 21.29
N SER A 578 -28.81 14.07 21.90
CA SER A 578 -29.50 15.35 21.94
C SER A 578 -29.40 16.10 20.61
N PRO A 579 -30.36 17.00 20.30
CA PRO A 579 -30.31 17.85 19.12
C PRO A 579 -28.98 18.63 19.00
N LYS A 580 -28.34 18.96 20.13
CA LYS A 580 -27.03 19.63 20.14
C LYS A 580 -25.94 18.80 19.46
N VAL A 581 -25.95 17.48 19.64
CA VAL A 581 -24.98 16.58 19.00
C VAL A 581 -25.33 16.40 17.53
N LEU A 582 -26.60 16.09 17.23
CA LEU A 582 -27.07 15.85 15.86
C LEU A 582 -26.94 17.07 14.94
N ASP A 583 -27.09 18.29 15.48
CA ASP A 583 -26.82 19.53 14.75
C ASP A 583 -25.36 19.64 14.31
N ARG A 584 -24.43 19.02 15.04
CA ARG A 584 -22.99 19.15 14.82
C ARG A 584 -22.38 18.00 13.99
N ALA A 585 -23.08 16.89 13.78
CA ALA A 585 -22.58 15.72 13.06
C ALA A 585 -23.42 15.33 11.84
N ASN A 586 -22.78 14.87 10.75
CA ASN A 586 -23.51 14.11 9.72
C ASN A 586 -23.76 12.69 10.23
N THR A 587 -24.98 12.16 10.09
CA THR A 587 -25.28 10.80 10.57
C THR A 587 -25.57 9.83 9.44
N ILE A 588 -24.65 8.90 9.20
CA ILE A 588 -24.81 7.88 8.17
C ILE A 588 -25.31 6.59 8.83
N GLU A 589 -26.32 5.96 8.22
CA GLU A 589 -26.90 4.70 8.65
C GLU A 589 -26.40 3.55 7.74
N TYR A 590 -25.80 2.52 8.35
CA TYR A 590 -25.31 1.32 7.67
C TYR A 590 -26.15 0.10 8.07
N ASN A 591 -27.23 -0.14 7.31
CA ASN A 591 -28.15 -1.26 7.53
C ASN A 591 -28.09 -2.34 6.44
N GLU A 592 -27.53 -2.03 5.28
CA GLU A 592 -27.44 -2.98 4.17
C GLU A 592 -26.34 -4.02 4.44
N VAL A 593 -26.74 -5.29 4.62
CA VAL A 593 -25.83 -6.43 4.78
C VAL A 593 -26.03 -7.38 3.61
N GLN A 594 -25.01 -7.54 2.76
CA GLN A 594 -25.01 -8.51 1.68
C GLN A 594 -24.18 -9.73 2.05
N LEU A 595 -24.84 -10.82 2.44
CA LEU A 595 -24.18 -12.08 2.83
C LEU A 595 -23.77 -12.94 1.63
N GLU A 596 -24.38 -12.73 0.46
CA GLU A 596 -24.21 -13.58 -0.72
C GLU A 596 -23.10 -13.09 -1.67
N ASN A 597 -22.35 -12.05 -1.29
CA ASN A 597 -21.37 -11.45 -2.18
C ASN A 597 -20.00 -12.17 -2.16
N PHE A 598 -19.96 -13.37 -2.74
CA PHE A 598 -18.72 -14.15 -2.89
C PHE A 598 -17.77 -13.61 -3.96
N SER A 599 -18.25 -12.74 -4.85
CA SER A 599 -17.45 -12.20 -5.97
C SER A 599 -16.22 -11.40 -5.52
N ILE A 600 -16.21 -10.93 -4.28
CA ILE A 600 -15.09 -10.22 -3.63
C ILE A 600 -13.86 -11.14 -3.51
N TYR A 601 -14.05 -12.46 -3.42
CA TYR A 601 -12.97 -13.44 -3.27
C TYR A 601 -12.45 -14.00 -4.60
N GLU A 602 -13.12 -13.70 -5.72
CA GLU A 602 -12.81 -14.28 -7.03
C GLU A 602 -11.82 -13.43 -7.85
N ASN A 603 -11.63 -12.15 -7.51
CA ASN A 603 -10.73 -11.21 -8.19
C ASN A 603 -9.94 -10.34 -7.20
N ILE A 604 -9.03 -10.95 -6.44
CA ILE A 604 -8.18 -10.22 -5.48
C ILE A 604 -7.04 -9.54 -6.26
N LEU A 605 -7.17 -8.23 -6.49
CA LEU A 605 -6.08 -7.38 -6.96
C LEU A 605 -5.32 -6.86 -5.74
N GLU A 606 -3.99 -6.90 -5.77
CA GLU A 606 -3.21 -6.15 -4.77
C GLU A 606 -3.39 -4.65 -5.03
N VAL A 607 -4.22 -4.01 -4.20
CA VAL A 607 -4.37 -2.55 -4.10
C VAL A 607 -3.68 -2.12 -2.82
N THR A 608 -2.57 -1.40 -2.95
CA THR A 608 -1.81 -0.88 -1.82
C THR A 608 -2.45 0.40 -1.29
N SER A 609 -2.19 0.72 -0.02
CA SER A 609 -2.52 2.04 0.52
C SER A 609 -1.66 3.10 -0.18
N VAL A 610 -2.17 4.33 -0.23
CA VAL A 610 -1.45 5.47 -0.79
C VAL A 610 -1.55 6.61 0.20
N THR A 611 -0.52 7.40 0.41
CA THR A 611 -0.66 8.54 1.32
C THR A 611 -1.05 9.78 0.53
N ILE A 612 -2.08 10.48 1.02
CA ILE A 612 -2.58 11.70 0.38
C ILE A 612 -2.33 12.92 1.27
N ALA A 613 -2.36 14.08 0.64
CA ALA A 613 -2.36 15.34 1.34
C ALA A 613 -3.75 15.66 1.90
N ASN A 614 -3.81 16.31 3.06
CA ASN A 614 -5.07 16.70 3.68
C ASN A 614 -5.91 17.63 2.79
N GLU A 615 -5.30 18.40 1.89
CA GLU A 615 -6.06 19.25 0.95
C GLU A 615 -7.04 18.47 0.06
N GLN A 616 -6.82 17.18 -0.18
CA GLN A 616 -7.72 16.32 -0.97
C GLN A 616 -8.97 15.90 -0.19
N LEU A 617 -8.96 16.02 1.14
CA LEU A 617 -10.09 15.75 2.03
C LEU A 617 -10.69 17.01 2.66
N ALA A 618 -9.89 18.06 2.83
CA ALA A 618 -10.31 19.25 3.52
C ALA A 618 -11.39 20.02 2.75
N GLY A 619 -12.44 20.42 3.46
CA GLY A 619 -13.41 21.39 2.96
C GLY A 619 -12.77 22.76 2.70
N LYS A 620 -13.28 23.46 1.69
CA LYS A 620 -12.89 24.82 1.30
C LYS A 620 -13.75 25.92 1.91
N PHE A 621 -14.97 25.60 2.34
CA PHE A 621 -15.97 26.58 2.77
C PHE A 621 -16.27 26.44 4.27
N ILE A 622 -16.42 27.56 4.98
CA ILE A 622 -16.87 27.59 6.37
C ILE A 622 -18.29 28.16 6.45
N THR A 623 -18.51 29.26 5.74
CA THR A 623 -19.77 29.98 5.72
C THR A 623 -20.32 30.02 4.31
N LEU A 624 -21.65 30.06 4.17
CA LEU A 624 -22.26 30.11 2.85
C LEU A 624 -21.78 31.31 2.03
N LYS A 625 -21.39 32.41 2.69
CA LYS A 625 -20.83 33.60 2.05
C LYS A 625 -19.57 33.28 1.23
N ASP A 626 -18.76 32.33 1.69
CA ASP A 626 -17.51 31.93 1.03
C ASP A 626 -17.78 31.21 -0.31
N ALA A 627 -18.92 30.51 -0.40
CA ALA A 627 -19.32 29.77 -1.60
C ALA A 627 -20.32 30.53 -2.49
N PHE A 628 -20.97 31.56 -1.97
CA PHE A 628 -22.15 32.15 -2.60
C PHE A 628 -21.87 32.73 -3.99
N SER A 629 -20.75 33.45 -4.17
CA SER A 629 -20.43 34.08 -5.44
C SER A 629 -20.12 33.08 -6.55
N GLU A 630 -19.55 31.92 -6.21
CA GLU A 630 -19.14 30.89 -7.18
C GLU A 630 -20.26 29.89 -7.48
N HIS A 631 -21.19 29.70 -6.53
CA HIS A 631 -22.22 28.65 -6.58
C HIS A 631 -23.64 29.18 -6.37
N GLU A 632 -23.91 30.44 -6.70
CA GLU A 632 -25.17 31.13 -6.39
C GLU A 632 -26.41 30.35 -6.85
N GLN A 633 -26.42 29.89 -8.11
CA GLN A 633 -27.57 29.20 -8.68
C GLN A 633 -27.89 27.91 -7.90
N LEU A 634 -26.89 27.05 -7.71
CA LEU A 634 -27.06 25.80 -6.95
C LEU A 634 -27.53 26.10 -5.53
N ILE A 635 -26.91 27.05 -4.84
CA ILE A 635 -27.26 27.42 -3.47
C ILE A 635 -28.72 27.87 -3.38
N ARG A 636 -29.19 28.70 -4.32
CA ARG A 636 -30.59 29.16 -4.34
C ARG A 636 -31.56 28.00 -4.53
N GLU A 637 -31.30 27.14 -5.50
CA GLU A 637 -32.17 25.99 -5.80
C GLU A 637 -32.24 24.98 -4.64
N ILE A 638 -31.09 24.68 -4.00
CA ILE A 638 -31.04 23.82 -2.81
C ILE A 638 -31.72 24.49 -1.62
N THR A 639 -31.52 25.79 -1.43
CA THR A 639 -32.18 26.56 -0.38
C THR A 639 -33.70 26.56 -0.54
N ASP A 640 -34.23 26.61 -1.77
CA ASP A 640 -35.67 26.52 -2.02
C ASP A 640 -36.26 25.18 -1.56
N TRP A 641 -35.53 24.08 -1.72
CA TRP A 641 -35.95 22.78 -1.20
C TRP A 641 -35.93 22.76 0.34
N LEU A 642 -34.86 23.30 0.93
CA LEU A 642 -34.72 23.41 2.38
C LEU A 642 -35.79 24.31 3.01
N VAL A 643 -36.18 25.42 2.37
CA VAL A 643 -37.27 26.30 2.85
C VAL A 643 -38.59 25.54 2.90
N ARG A 644 -38.92 24.75 1.86
CA ARG A 644 -40.13 23.93 1.85
C ARG A 644 -40.12 22.87 2.95
N LEU A 645 -38.99 22.20 3.15
CA LEU A 645 -38.82 21.26 4.27
C LEU A 645 -38.98 21.95 5.62
N ASN A 646 -38.41 23.14 5.79
CA ASN A 646 -38.50 23.88 7.05
C ASN A 646 -39.94 24.29 7.36
N GLN A 647 -40.73 24.69 6.35
CA GLN A 647 -42.15 25.01 6.52
C GLN A 647 -42.97 23.82 7.03
N ILE A 648 -42.62 22.60 6.61
CA ILE A 648 -43.25 21.36 7.11
C ILE A 648 -42.84 21.14 8.57
N LEU A 649 -41.54 21.19 8.88
CA LEU A 649 -41.00 20.90 10.22
C LEU A 649 -41.33 21.98 11.28
N GLU A 650 -41.58 23.23 10.86
CA GLU A 650 -41.93 24.34 11.75
C GLU A 650 -43.20 24.06 12.55
N LYS A 651 -44.13 23.28 11.97
CA LYS A 651 -45.41 22.89 12.59
C LYS A 651 -45.23 22.13 13.92
N ILE A 652 -44.14 21.38 14.10
CA ILE A 652 -43.77 20.70 15.35
C ILE A 652 -42.51 21.29 16.01
N LYS A 653 -42.10 22.50 15.60
CA LYS A 653 -40.90 23.20 16.12
C LYS A 653 -39.59 22.39 15.96
N LEU A 654 -39.51 21.56 14.91
CA LEU A 654 -38.28 20.84 14.53
C LEU A 654 -37.56 21.48 13.33
N HIS A 655 -37.93 22.73 13.00
CA HIS A 655 -37.25 23.50 11.95
C HIS A 655 -35.76 23.69 12.29
N PHE A 656 -34.92 23.75 11.26
CA PHE A 656 -33.48 23.89 11.39
C PHE A 656 -32.99 25.30 11.02
N GLY A 657 -31.84 25.67 11.57
CA GLY A 657 -31.20 26.96 11.36
C GLY A 657 -30.17 26.98 10.21
N TYR A 658 -29.47 28.11 10.10
CA TYR A 658 -28.50 28.36 9.02
C TYR A 658 -27.38 27.33 8.91
N ARG A 659 -26.93 26.74 10.03
CA ARG A 659 -25.87 25.73 10.04
C ARG A 659 -26.21 24.52 9.15
N VAL A 660 -27.42 24.01 9.30
CA VAL A 660 -27.88 22.85 8.51
C VAL A 660 -27.98 23.21 7.04
N ARG A 661 -28.52 24.40 6.73
CA ARG A 661 -28.55 24.91 5.36
C ARG A 661 -27.16 24.97 4.75
N ASP A 662 -26.20 25.57 5.45
CA ASP A 662 -24.84 25.76 4.96
C ASP A 662 -24.16 24.41 4.72
N GLU A 663 -24.27 23.47 5.66
CA GLU A 663 -23.72 22.11 5.52
C GLU A 663 -24.32 21.34 4.33
N VAL A 664 -25.65 21.39 4.16
CA VAL A 664 -26.30 20.75 2.99
C VAL A 664 -25.82 21.41 1.69
N CYS A 665 -25.74 22.74 1.64
CA CYS A 665 -25.23 23.44 0.47
C CYS A 665 -23.77 23.06 0.15
N PHE A 666 -22.88 22.97 1.15
CA PHE A 666 -21.49 22.55 0.92
C PHE A 666 -21.40 21.12 0.41
N TYR A 667 -22.18 20.20 0.98
CA TYR A 667 -22.25 18.82 0.48
C TYR A 667 -22.67 18.79 -0.99
N MET A 668 -23.71 19.54 -1.35
CA MET A 668 -24.20 19.62 -2.73
C MET A 668 -23.18 20.24 -3.68
N ILE A 669 -22.45 21.26 -3.24
CA ILE A 669 -21.38 21.90 -4.02
C ILE A 669 -20.23 20.92 -4.27
N TYR A 670 -19.74 20.23 -3.23
CA TYR A 670 -18.65 19.25 -3.40
C TYR A 670 -19.07 18.09 -4.29
N ASN A 671 -20.33 17.65 -4.20
CA ASN A 671 -20.88 16.65 -5.10
C ASN A 671 -20.89 17.13 -6.57
N GLU A 672 -21.33 18.36 -6.82
CA GLU A 672 -21.39 18.92 -8.18
C GLU A 672 -19.99 19.15 -8.77
N GLN A 673 -19.05 19.66 -7.97
CA GLN A 673 -17.65 19.86 -8.37
C GLN A 673 -16.97 18.52 -8.73
N GLY A 674 -17.22 17.47 -7.95
CA GLY A 674 -16.65 16.14 -8.19
C GLY A 674 -17.43 15.26 -9.16
N GLN A 675 -18.65 15.65 -9.54
CA GLN A 675 -19.60 14.86 -10.32
C GLN A 675 -19.78 13.43 -9.78
N LEU A 676 -19.90 13.30 -8.45
CA LEU A 676 -19.74 12.01 -7.77
C LEU A 676 -20.99 11.14 -7.83
N ILE A 677 -22.16 11.71 -7.54
CA ILE A 677 -23.47 11.07 -7.65
C ILE A 677 -24.52 12.06 -8.21
N PRO A 678 -25.62 11.56 -8.80
CA PRO A 678 -26.75 12.39 -9.22
C PRO A 678 -27.22 13.35 -8.13
N ARG A 679 -27.61 14.56 -8.54
CA ARG A 679 -27.97 15.65 -7.63
C ARG A 679 -29.12 15.29 -6.70
N GLU A 680 -30.18 14.70 -7.23
CA GLU A 680 -31.35 14.28 -6.46
C GLU A 680 -30.96 13.23 -5.41
N GLN A 681 -30.09 12.29 -5.78
CA GLN A 681 -29.56 11.27 -4.87
C GLN A 681 -28.68 11.89 -3.77
N ALA A 682 -27.82 12.87 -4.11
CA ALA A 682 -27.02 13.60 -3.14
C ALA A 682 -27.89 14.36 -2.12
N PHE A 683 -28.97 14.99 -2.57
CA PHE A 683 -29.89 15.69 -1.68
C PHE A 683 -30.73 14.73 -0.85
N ASP A 684 -31.14 13.60 -1.41
CA ASP A 684 -31.82 12.52 -0.67
C ASP A 684 -30.98 12.03 0.51
N LEU A 685 -29.68 11.82 0.30
CA LEU A 685 -28.74 11.50 1.38
C LEU A 685 -28.71 12.59 2.46
N GLN A 686 -28.72 13.87 2.08
CA GLN A 686 -28.77 15.00 3.03
C GLN A 686 -30.06 15.05 3.83
N LEU A 687 -31.19 14.80 3.18
CA LEU A 687 -32.50 14.69 3.83
C LEU A 687 -32.47 13.57 4.87
N HIS A 688 -31.98 12.39 4.48
CA HIS A 688 -31.86 11.22 5.33
C HIS A 688 -30.90 11.41 6.52
N GLN A 689 -29.71 11.99 6.31
CA GLN A 689 -28.65 12.02 7.32
C GLN A 689 -28.66 13.26 8.23
N LYS A 690 -29.40 14.31 7.86
CA LYS A 690 -29.30 15.62 8.52
C LYS A 690 -30.63 16.23 8.94
N ILE A 691 -31.71 15.86 8.26
CA ILE A 691 -33.05 16.38 8.54
C ILE A 691 -33.88 15.34 9.29
N LEU A 692 -34.07 14.15 8.73
CA LEU A 692 -34.86 13.07 9.33
C LEU A 692 -34.42 12.64 10.75
N PRO A 693 -33.13 12.64 11.12
CA PRO A 693 -32.70 12.18 12.44
C PRO A 693 -33.22 13.02 13.62
N ARG A 694 -33.79 14.20 13.33
CA ARG A 694 -34.41 15.10 14.31
C ARG A 694 -35.82 14.65 14.70
N ILE A 695 -36.46 13.82 13.89
CA ILE A 695 -37.87 13.48 14.00
C ILE A 695 -38.02 12.26 14.91
N SER A 696 -38.72 12.45 16.02
CA SER A 696 -39.16 11.38 16.92
C SER A 696 -40.41 11.83 17.65
N GLY A 697 -41.32 10.90 17.95
CA GLY A 697 -42.57 11.22 18.59
C GLY A 697 -43.62 10.12 18.50
N ASN A 698 -44.69 10.31 19.26
CA ASN A 698 -45.86 9.43 19.33
C ASN A 698 -47.18 10.17 19.05
N ASP A 699 -47.11 11.46 18.68
CA ASP A 699 -48.27 12.30 18.53
C ASP A 699 -48.75 12.39 17.07
N TYR A 700 -50.03 12.76 16.92
CA TYR A 700 -50.68 12.92 15.61
C TYR A 700 -49.99 13.96 14.71
N GLN A 701 -49.38 15.02 15.29
CA GLN A 701 -48.72 16.05 14.50
C GLN A 701 -47.44 15.50 13.86
N THR A 702 -46.67 14.69 14.59
CA THR A 702 -45.51 13.97 14.07
C THR A 702 -45.90 13.06 12.90
N GLN A 703 -46.98 12.27 13.04
CA GLN A 703 -47.48 11.42 11.96
C GLN A 703 -47.91 12.23 10.71
N ALA A 704 -48.63 13.34 10.92
CA ALA A 704 -49.08 14.20 9.83
C ALA A 704 -47.90 14.79 9.04
N ILE A 705 -46.84 15.20 9.75
CA ILE A 705 -45.63 15.76 9.13
C ILE A 705 -44.85 14.70 8.37
N LEU A 706 -44.75 13.47 8.88
CA LEU A 706 -44.14 12.38 8.12
C LEU A 706 -44.89 12.14 6.80
N LYS A 707 -46.22 12.18 6.80
CA LYS A 707 -47.03 12.07 5.57
C LYS A 707 -46.79 13.23 4.59
N GLU A 708 -46.61 14.45 5.10
CA GLU A 708 -46.23 15.61 4.27
C GLU A 708 -44.81 15.49 3.71
N LEU A 709 -43.85 15.02 4.50
CA LEU A 709 -42.47 14.77 4.06
C LEU A 709 -42.40 13.64 3.03
N PHE A 710 -43.19 12.58 3.20
CA PHE A 710 -43.33 11.52 2.21
C PHE A 710 -43.83 12.10 0.88
N SER A 711 -44.82 12.99 0.95
CA SER A 711 -45.35 13.66 -0.24
C SER A 711 -44.32 14.59 -0.91
N PHE A 712 -43.46 15.23 -0.12
CA PHE A 712 -42.32 15.99 -0.64
C PHE A 712 -41.29 15.09 -1.35
N CYS A 713 -41.06 13.88 -0.84
CA CYS A 713 -40.10 12.93 -1.42
C CYS A 713 -40.61 12.28 -2.70
N THR A 714 -41.88 11.90 -2.73
CA THR A 714 -42.46 11.12 -3.84
C THR A 714 -43.16 12.00 -4.88
N ASN A 715 -43.56 13.23 -4.53
CA ASN A 715 -44.56 14.04 -5.25
C ASN A 715 -45.98 13.43 -5.26
N HIS A 716 -46.24 12.40 -4.44
CA HIS A 716 -47.54 11.74 -4.31
C HIS A 716 -48.06 11.84 -2.88
N MET A 717 -49.37 11.99 -2.71
CA MET A 717 -49.94 11.95 -1.37
C MET A 717 -49.74 10.56 -0.75
N TRP A 718 -49.53 10.50 0.56
CA TRP A 718 -49.46 9.24 1.30
C TRP A 718 -50.73 8.41 1.08
N ASP A 719 -50.54 7.20 0.55
CA ASP A 719 -51.55 6.15 0.44
C ASP A 719 -50.90 4.82 0.83
N GLU A 720 -51.40 4.22 1.91
CA GLU A 720 -50.92 2.97 2.49
C GLU A 720 -50.92 1.81 1.47
N ASN A 721 -51.84 1.84 0.48
CA ASN A 721 -51.97 0.76 -0.51
C ASN A 721 -51.02 0.89 -1.70
N LEU A 722 -50.41 2.07 -1.89
CA LEU A 722 -49.56 2.38 -3.04
C LEU A 722 -48.11 2.69 -2.67
N ALA A 723 -47.79 2.79 -1.37
CA ALA A 723 -46.48 3.21 -0.88
C ALA A 723 -45.31 2.47 -1.56
N TYR A 724 -45.33 1.14 -1.60
CA TYR A 724 -44.29 0.32 -2.26
C TYR A 724 -44.12 0.61 -3.76
N SER A 725 -45.21 0.91 -4.47
CA SER A 725 -45.15 1.25 -5.91
C SER A 725 -44.61 2.66 -6.15
N LEU A 726 -44.84 3.58 -5.22
CA LEU A 726 -44.43 4.98 -5.29
C LEU A 726 -42.94 5.19 -4.95
N LEU A 727 -42.31 4.27 -4.23
CA LEU A 727 -40.87 4.35 -3.91
C LEU A 727 -39.98 4.33 -5.17
N ASN A 728 -40.33 3.53 -6.18
CA ASN A 728 -39.55 3.41 -7.42
C ASN A 728 -39.61 4.65 -8.33
N GLU A 729 -40.67 5.46 -8.20
CA GLU A 729 -40.86 6.71 -8.94
C GLU A 729 -40.51 7.94 -8.08
N SER A 730 -40.08 7.71 -6.83
CA SER A 730 -39.79 8.76 -5.86
C SER A 730 -38.60 9.61 -6.31
N ARG A 731 -38.72 10.93 -6.08
CA ARG A 731 -37.60 11.86 -6.29
C ARG A 731 -36.48 11.61 -5.28
N PHE A 732 -36.84 11.25 -4.06
CA PHE A 732 -35.94 11.01 -2.93
C PHE A 732 -36.28 9.64 -2.30
N PRO A 733 -35.87 8.52 -2.94
CA PRO A 733 -36.30 7.17 -2.55
C PRO A 733 -35.84 6.75 -1.15
N LYS A 734 -34.60 7.02 -0.74
CA LYS A 734 -34.08 6.58 0.57
C LYS A 734 -34.79 7.27 1.73
N SER A 735 -35.01 8.58 1.60
CA SER A 735 -35.77 9.32 2.60
C SER A 735 -37.23 8.90 2.61
N ALA A 736 -37.83 8.61 1.44
CA ALA A 736 -39.21 8.14 1.36
C ALA A 736 -39.40 6.79 2.06
N GLU A 737 -38.50 5.83 1.82
CA GLU A 737 -38.49 4.51 2.47
C GLU A 737 -38.37 4.64 3.99
N LYS A 738 -37.42 5.45 4.47
CA LYS A 738 -37.27 5.71 5.91
C LYS A 738 -38.50 6.36 6.53
N ILE A 739 -39.12 7.31 5.83
CA ILE A 739 -40.35 7.97 6.31
C ILE A 739 -41.52 6.98 6.37
N GLU A 740 -41.66 6.10 5.37
CA GLU A 740 -42.66 5.03 5.38
C GLU A 740 -42.48 4.13 6.60
N ASP A 741 -41.26 3.66 6.87
CA ASP A 741 -40.95 2.86 8.06
C ASP A 741 -41.36 3.58 9.36
N MET A 742 -41.08 4.87 9.45
CA MET A 742 -41.44 5.68 10.62
C MET A 742 -42.95 5.86 10.78
N ILE A 743 -43.70 6.01 9.68
CA ILE A 743 -45.17 6.08 9.70
C ILE A 743 -45.74 4.76 10.19
N MET A 744 -45.26 3.64 9.63
CA MET A 744 -45.69 2.30 10.00
C MET A 744 -45.42 2.00 11.49
N LYS A 745 -44.27 2.44 12.03
CA LYS A 745 -43.95 2.29 13.46
C LYS A 745 -44.86 3.10 14.37
N ILE A 746 -45.21 4.34 14.01
CA ILE A 746 -46.24 5.09 14.76
C ILE A 746 -47.56 4.33 14.77
N GLU A 747 -47.99 3.80 13.63
CA GLU A 747 -49.29 3.13 13.49
C GLU A 747 -49.35 1.80 14.24
N LYS A 748 -48.23 1.07 14.32
CA LYS A 748 -48.13 -0.24 14.97
C LYS A 748 -47.76 -0.16 16.45
N ASP A 749 -46.70 0.60 16.77
CA ASP A 749 -46.05 0.60 18.09
C ASP A 749 -46.38 1.86 18.90
N GLY A 750 -47.06 2.84 18.29
CA GLY A 750 -47.48 4.08 18.94
C GLY A 750 -46.36 5.09 19.16
N PHE A 751 -45.14 4.84 18.68
CA PHE A 751 -44.00 5.75 18.76
C PHE A 751 -43.06 5.46 17.57
N THR A 752 -42.42 6.50 17.04
CA THR A 752 -41.34 6.34 16.07
C THR A 752 -40.14 7.21 16.45
N SER A 753 -38.97 6.75 16.02
CA SER A 753 -37.77 7.56 15.95
C SER A 753 -37.03 7.21 14.67
N PHE A 754 -36.14 8.10 14.21
CA PHE A 754 -35.23 7.75 13.12
C PHE A 754 -34.31 6.58 13.48
N TRP A 755 -34.02 6.38 14.77
CA TRP A 755 -32.95 5.50 15.27
C TRP A 755 -33.40 4.07 15.59
N GLY A 756 -34.69 3.78 15.50
CA GLY A 756 -35.28 2.52 15.98
C GLY A 756 -36.32 2.00 15.04
#